data_AF-J4GN63-F1
#
_entry.id   AF-J4GN63-F1
#
_cell.length_a   1.000
_cell.length_b   1.000
_cell.length_c   1.000
_cell.angle_alpha   90.00
_cell.angle_beta   90.00
_cell.angle_gamma   90.00
#
_symmetry.space_group_name_H-M   'P 1'
#
loop_
_entity.id
_entity.type
_entity.pdbx_description
1 polymer ?
#
loop_
_entity_poly.entity_id
_entity_poly.type
_entity_poly.pdbx_seq_one_letter_code
_entity_poly.pdbx_strand_id
1 'polypeptide(L)'
;MHVLGRRDGAPSGYTLDGAASPDTVLRLRLALAPSNPSGLEQALYDVSMPSSTAYKQHLSKADAAQYVSPASDTVSAVNSWLQENNLNATTLTPAGDWLSIQVPVSQANELFDAEFNVYTSQSTGAQTIRTLSYSIPQELVGNLKVVYPTTTFPSTNNLKPVVSIPQRRNDGVNSRADDAASACGSTITPACLQSLYGIPTTPATESTNQLLVTGYGDQWANKEDLELFLQNYRTDMTDTTTFTVQTLDDGSDPQSTDDAGVEADLDTQYTVGIATGVPVIFLSVGDDYHDGDLGGFLDTIDYLLNEDTPPYTMTTSYGGYEPDIPEDLAYNLCNAYAQLGARGVSIMFASGDGGVSGVQSESCTTFVPEFPSGCPYVTSVGGTTGTNPEVAAAFSGGGFSNYWARPSYQDSAVEGYLSYLGDTYAGLYNASGRGFPDVSVQAENFEIYYEQSSTTVSGTSCASPTFASIISLLNDELVVAGDAPLGFLNPWLYSTALSAFTDITSGDNPGCNTNGFSATTGWDPVTGLGTPNYDALKTAAGLTFHLAATPILYRVLDSRIVRKPGRRPIILHPARTLLKKPEYAKYVRYVRETSAVGLIGPEFLQESLAALRLCVNLKGFSWSDDSKDLVDYEELRASFFPILRVLPIKEIVIHTYPGLSEELWSEFIEFTGLQKVAIWTVEGPPRILQGWSEKLGPSLTHLELGRCAGVPASILVSVFLHLPLLQSLRLKGAPATAILEILTFLPNLVQLDTEYLWSGVSRYTDVPIASLRDLTVRTSSVDVQGPRRLWTWIKTLLPRPSLESFTLNAFSTQGDASMPRRFILDLANTQKDTLKYFVADSALLTLEDVQCLCTLFPALEELSCSVAFCQNPSQLEEAIANGHKLRQLRLCTSWVPSRYGSEQVHIPFDAKFAKRIMLRENSLLRLIGIGQVVYTGRWVEAGLPEGPVFEVFRDVVSDS
;
A
#
# COMPACT_ATOMS: atom_id res chain seq x y z
N MET A 1 -34.35 -31.61 -30.29
CA MET A 1 -33.23 -31.90 -29.37
C MET A 1 -31.94 -31.40 -30.00
N HIS A 2 -31.09 -30.79 -29.20
CA HIS A 2 -29.74 -30.34 -29.57
C HIS A 2 -28.74 -31.07 -28.68
N VAL A 3 -27.78 -31.80 -29.26
CA VAL A 3 -26.75 -32.50 -28.49
C VAL A 3 -25.90 -31.46 -27.76
N LEU A 4 -25.95 -31.46 -26.43
CA LEU A 4 -25.21 -30.50 -25.61
C LEU A 4 -23.87 -31.07 -25.17
N GLY A 5 -23.81 -32.36 -24.81
CA GLY A 5 -22.57 -33.02 -24.43
C GLY A 5 -22.46 -34.42 -25.02
N ARG A 6 -21.25 -34.80 -25.41
CA ARG A 6 -20.95 -36.12 -25.97
C ARG A 6 -19.51 -36.53 -25.68
N ARG A 7 -19.32 -37.83 -25.47
CA ARG A 7 -18.05 -38.54 -25.42
C ARG A 7 -18.11 -39.74 -26.37
N ASP A 8 -17.01 -40.09 -27.01
CA ASP A 8 -16.98 -41.17 -28.01
C ASP A 8 -17.06 -42.58 -27.41
N GLY A 9 -16.71 -42.73 -26.14
CA GLY A 9 -16.74 -44.00 -25.41
C GLY A 9 -16.42 -43.80 -23.93
N ALA A 10 -16.66 -44.81 -23.09
CA ALA A 10 -16.23 -44.76 -21.69
C ALA A 10 -14.69 -44.63 -21.59
N PRO A 11 -14.16 -43.94 -20.57
CA PRO A 11 -12.72 -43.91 -20.34
C PRO A 11 -12.11 -45.31 -20.19
N SER A 12 -10.80 -45.39 -20.44
CA SER A 12 -10.05 -46.62 -20.17
C SER A 12 -10.21 -47.01 -18.70
N GLY A 13 -10.37 -48.31 -18.43
CA GLY A 13 -10.62 -48.80 -17.07
C GLY A 13 -12.10 -48.86 -16.67
N TYR A 14 -13.05 -48.43 -17.51
CA TYR A 14 -14.48 -48.63 -17.28
C TYR A 14 -15.07 -49.69 -18.20
N THR A 15 -15.94 -50.55 -17.66
CA THR A 15 -16.74 -51.51 -18.43
C THR A 15 -18.22 -51.21 -18.31
N LEU A 16 -18.94 -51.30 -19.43
CA LEU A 16 -20.39 -51.19 -19.47
C LEU A 16 -21.03 -52.48 -18.92
N ASP A 17 -21.83 -52.36 -17.88
CA ASP A 17 -22.58 -53.48 -17.30
C ASP A 17 -23.96 -53.64 -17.96
N GLY A 18 -24.60 -52.52 -18.31
CA GLY A 18 -25.90 -52.49 -18.97
C GLY A 18 -26.71 -51.24 -18.65
N ALA A 19 -27.98 -51.23 -19.05
CA ALA A 19 -28.90 -50.13 -18.79
C ALA A 19 -29.11 -49.91 -17.28
N ALA A 20 -29.13 -48.65 -16.85
CA ALA A 20 -29.48 -48.31 -15.48
C ALA A 20 -30.96 -48.58 -15.21
N SER A 21 -31.29 -48.93 -13.96
CA SER A 21 -32.68 -49.14 -13.55
C SER A 21 -33.50 -47.86 -13.77
N PRO A 22 -34.69 -47.95 -14.41
CA PRO A 22 -35.50 -46.77 -14.77
C PRO A 22 -35.98 -45.98 -13.55
N ASP A 23 -36.06 -46.62 -12.39
CA ASP A 23 -36.54 -46.03 -11.13
C ASP A 23 -35.41 -45.42 -10.28
N THR A 24 -34.14 -45.64 -10.64
CA THR A 24 -33.02 -45.05 -9.91
C THR A 24 -33.08 -43.53 -10.06
N VAL A 25 -33.05 -42.81 -8.94
CA VAL A 25 -33.07 -41.33 -8.93
C VAL A 25 -31.67 -40.81 -9.13
N LEU A 26 -31.47 -40.00 -10.17
CA LEU A 26 -30.27 -39.23 -10.42
C LEU A 26 -30.39 -37.86 -9.72
N ARG A 27 -29.30 -37.43 -9.09
CA ARG A 27 -29.11 -36.02 -8.68
C ARG A 27 -28.33 -35.33 -9.78
N LEU A 28 -28.95 -34.41 -10.50
CA LEU A 28 -28.32 -33.68 -11.60
C LEU A 28 -28.26 -32.19 -11.26
N ARG A 29 -27.13 -31.56 -11.59
CA ARG A 29 -26.89 -30.14 -11.58
C ARG A 29 -27.04 -29.56 -12.99
N LEU A 30 -27.64 -28.39 -13.05
CA LEU A 30 -27.91 -27.63 -14.26
C LEU A 30 -27.14 -26.32 -14.17
N ALA A 31 -26.13 -26.12 -15.03
CA ALA A 31 -25.43 -24.85 -15.16
C ALA A 31 -26.17 -23.97 -16.17
N LEU A 32 -26.77 -22.90 -15.69
CA LEU A 32 -27.45 -21.91 -16.51
C LEU A 32 -26.43 -21.03 -17.22
N ALA A 33 -26.82 -20.45 -18.34
CA ALA A 33 -25.95 -19.54 -19.07
C ALA A 33 -25.68 -18.26 -18.26
N PRO A 34 -24.40 -17.95 -17.96
CA PRO A 34 -24.05 -16.73 -17.24
C PRO A 34 -24.28 -15.50 -18.12
N SER A 35 -24.62 -14.37 -17.51
CA SER A 35 -24.94 -13.15 -18.26
C SER A 35 -23.73 -12.38 -18.79
N ASN A 36 -22.61 -12.35 -18.05
CA ASN A 36 -21.43 -11.56 -18.41
C ASN A 36 -20.10 -12.13 -17.86
N PRO A 37 -19.68 -13.33 -18.29
CA PRO A 37 -18.41 -13.95 -17.85
C PRO A 37 -17.17 -13.12 -18.23
N SER A 38 -17.16 -12.45 -19.38
CA SER A 38 -16.05 -11.55 -19.76
C SER A 38 -15.95 -10.32 -18.85
N GLY A 39 -17.08 -9.84 -18.34
CA GLY A 39 -17.10 -8.75 -17.35
C GLY A 39 -16.55 -9.19 -16.00
N LEU A 40 -16.79 -10.45 -15.60
CA LEU A 40 -16.19 -11.02 -14.39
C LEU A 40 -14.66 -11.07 -14.52
N GLU A 41 -14.14 -11.56 -15.65
CA GLU A 41 -12.70 -11.59 -15.92
C GLU A 41 -12.09 -10.18 -15.84
N GLN A 42 -12.72 -9.20 -16.51
CA GLN A 42 -12.23 -7.82 -16.45
C GLN A 42 -12.25 -7.27 -15.02
N ALA A 43 -13.32 -7.52 -14.26
CA ALA A 43 -13.42 -7.06 -12.88
C ALA A 43 -12.37 -7.73 -11.98
N LEU A 44 -12.13 -9.03 -12.15
CA LEU A 44 -11.05 -9.76 -11.49
C LEU A 44 -9.69 -9.12 -11.78
N TYR A 45 -9.39 -8.82 -13.05
CA TYR A 45 -8.14 -8.17 -13.43
C TYR A 45 -8.05 -6.74 -12.89
N ASP A 46 -9.14 -5.99 -12.91
CA ASP A 46 -9.19 -4.62 -12.38
C ASP A 46 -8.84 -4.59 -10.89
N VAL A 47 -9.27 -5.59 -10.09
CA VAL A 47 -8.94 -5.67 -8.66
C VAL A 47 -7.59 -6.32 -8.36
N SER A 48 -7.01 -7.06 -9.30
CA SER A 48 -5.74 -7.79 -9.13
C SER A 48 -4.52 -7.13 -9.78
N MET A 49 -4.71 -6.21 -10.72
CA MET A 49 -3.60 -5.58 -11.46
C MET A 49 -3.04 -4.37 -10.70
N PRO A 50 -1.74 -4.32 -10.32
CA PRO A 50 -1.19 -3.20 -9.55
C PRO A 50 -1.26 -1.83 -10.23
N SER A 51 -1.35 -1.80 -11.57
CA SER A 51 -1.52 -0.56 -12.35
C SER A 51 -2.97 -0.05 -12.38
N SER A 52 -3.93 -0.86 -11.94
CA SER A 52 -5.35 -0.49 -11.91
C SER A 52 -5.64 0.43 -10.73
N THR A 53 -6.52 1.41 -10.94
CA THR A 53 -7.04 2.24 -9.84
C THR A 53 -7.97 1.48 -8.90
N ALA A 54 -8.47 0.31 -9.32
CA ALA A 54 -9.30 -0.59 -8.52
C ALA A 54 -8.49 -1.70 -7.82
N TYR A 55 -7.16 -1.69 -7.91
CA TYR A 55 -6.31 -2.69 -7.28
C TYR A 55 -6.62 -2.83 -5.77
N LYS A 56 -6.82 -4.08 -5.32
CA LYS A 56 -7.26 -4.50 -3.98
C LYS A 56 -8.63 -3.97 -3.53
N GLN A 57 -9.43 -3.41 -4.43
CA GLN A 57 -10.84 -3.04 -4.16
C GLN A 57 -11.75 -4.21 -4.50
N HIS A 58 -11.57 -5.30 -3.75
CA HIS A 58 -12.27 -6.58 -3.97
C HIS A 58 -13.79 -6.44 -3.93
N LEU A 59 -14.45 -7.27 -4.73
CA LEU A 59 -15.90 -7.26 -4.88
C LEU A 59 -16.60 -7.85 -3.66
N SER A 60 -17.81 -7.36 -3.39
CA SER A 60 -18.71 -8.05 -2.46
C SER A 60 -19.25 -9.34 -3.08
N LYS A 61 -19.79 -10.23 -2.25
CA LYS A 61 -20.48 -11.45 -2.69
C LYS A 61 -21.56 -11.17 -3.74
N ALA A 62 -22.36 -10.12 -3.53
CA ALA A 62 -23.43 -9.75 -4.45
C ALA A 62 -22.90 -9.18 -5.77
N ASP A 63 -21.86 -8.34 -5.72
CA ASP A 63 -21.28 -7.73 -6.93
C ASP A 63 -20.58 -8.79 -7.80
N ALA A 64 -19.87 -9.75 -7.20
CA ALA A 64 -19.26 -10.86 -7.93
C ALA A 64 -20.32 -11.77 -8.57
N ALA A 65 -21.35 -12.16 -7.80
CA ALA A 65 -22.44 -13.02 -8.29
C ALA A 65 -23.20 -12.38 -9.46
N GLN A 66 -23.36 -11.05 -9.47
CA GLN A 66 -24.11 -10.34 -10.51
C GLN A 66 -23.57 -10.59 -11.93
N TYR A 67 -22.25 -10.78 -12.10
CA TYR A 67 -21.67 -11.02 -13.43
C TYR A 67 -22.06 -12.36 -14.04
N VAL A 68 -22.32 -13.36 -13.21
CA VAL A 68 -22.67 -14.72 -13.66
C VAL A 68 -24.13 -15.06 -13.43
N SER A 69 -24.88 -14.22 -12.69
CA SER A 69 -26.33 -14.37 -12.55
C SER A 69 -27.00 -14.52 -13.92
N PRO A 70 -27.78 -15.58 -14.15
CA PRO A 70 -28.44 -15.79 -15.43
C PRO A 70 -29.45 -14.68 -15.72
N ALA A 71 -29.66 -14.38 -17.00
CA ALA A 71 -30.66 -13.40 -17.41
C ALA A 71 -32.07 -13.84 -16.99
N SER A 72 -32.98 -12.89 -16.77
CA SER A 72 -34.37 -13.19 -16.37
C SER A 72 -35.07 -14.15 -17.34
N ASP A 73 -34.74 -14.04 -18.63
CA ASP A 73 -35.31 -14.88 -19.69
C ASP A 73 -34.74 -16.31 -19.62
N THR A 74 -33.44 -16.46 -19.31
CA THR A 74 -32.80 -17.76 -19.03
C THR A 74 -33.45 -18.45 -17.84
N VAL A 75 -33.59 -17.74 -16.72
CA VAL A 75 -34.22 -18.26 -15.50
C VAL A 75 -35.68 -18.66 -15.78
N SER A 76 -36.41 -17.84 -16.52
CA SER A 76 -37.80 -18.11 -16.88
C SER A 76 -37.93 -19.34 -17.77
N ALA A 77 -37.10 -19.45 -18.81
CA ALA A 77 -37.11 -20.59 -19.73
C ALA A 77 -36.81 -21.92 -19.02
N VAL A 78 -35.77 -21.95 -18.19
CA VAL A 78 -35.39 -23.17 -17.45
C VAL A 78 -36.44 -23.53 -16.40
N ASN A 79 -36.97 -22.56 -15.64
CA ASN A 79 -38.02 -22.84 -14.65
C ASN A 79 -39.34 -23.29 -15.27
N SER A 80 -39.74 -22.71 -16.40
CA SER A 80 -40.92 -23.18 -17.14
C SER A 80 -40.73 -24.62 -17.61
N TRP A 81 -39.58 -24.93 -18.20
CA TRP A 81 -39.25 -26.30 -18.62
C TRP A 81 -39.24 -27.28 -17.44
N LEU A 82 -38.68 -26.91 -16.28
CA LEU A 82 -38.71 -27.75 -15.08
C LEU A 82 -40.14 -28.00 -14.59
N GLN A 83 -40.98 -26.95 -14.54
CA GLN A 83 -42.38 -27.05 -14.11
C GLN A 83 -43.22 -27.92 -15.04
N GLU A 84 -43.06 -27.77 -16.36
CA GLU A 84 -43.75 -28.58 -17.37
C GLU A 84 -43.43 -30.08 -17.21
N ASN A 85 -42.24 -30.39 -16.71
CA ASN A 85 -41.77 -31.75 -16.45
C ASN A 85 -41.94 -32.20 -14.99
N ASN A 86 -42.68 -31.45 -14.17
CA ASN A 86 -42.92 -31.74 -12.75
C ASN A 86 -41.64 -31.92 -11.91
N LEU A 87 -40.58 -31.18 -12.26
CA LEU A 87 -39.32 -31.18 -11.52
C LEU A 87 -39.23 -29.97 -10.61
N ASN A 88 -38.74 -30.19 -9.39
CA ASN A 88 -38.36 -29.13 -8.47
C ASN A 88 -36.84 -28.95 -8.52
N ALA A 89 -36.40 -27.70 -8.54
CA ALA A 89 -34.99 -27.33 -8.49
C ALA A 89 -34.64 -26.59 -7.20
N THR A 90 -33.43 -26.83 -6.70
CA THR A 90 -32.83 -26.10 -5.59
C THR A 90 -31.66 -25.26 -6.13
N THR A 91 -31.64 -23.97 -5.82
CA THR A 91 -30.50 -23.10 -6.15
C THR A 91 -29.30 -23.41 -5.27
N LEU A 92 -28.13 -23.60 -5.88
CA LEU A 92 -26.89 -23.96 -5.18
C LEU A 92 -25.97 -22.77 -4.89
N THR A 93 -26.01 -21.73 -5.73
CA THR A 93 -25.07 -20.61 -5.68
C THR A 93 -25.77 -19.27 -5.42
N PRO A 94 -25.06 -18.26 -4.90
CA PRO A 94 -25.62 -16.91 -4.73
C PRO A 94 -26.08 -16.27 -6.03
N ALA A 95 -25.44 -16.61 -7.16
CA ALA A 95 -25.77 -16.08 -8.47
C ALA A 95 -27.03 -16.70 -9.08
N GLY A 96 -27.45 -17.88 -8.61
CA GLY A 96 -28.55 -18.63 -9.20
C GLY A 96 -28.20 -19.31 -10.53
N ASP A 97 -26.90 -19.43 -10.84
CA ASP A 97 -26.38 -20.05 -12.06
C ASP A 97 -26.28 -21.58 -11.99
N TRP A 98 -26.33 -22.16 -10.78
CA TRP A 98 -26.41 -23.61 -10.60
C TRP A 98 -27.69 -24.03 -9.88
N LEU A 99 -28.39 -25.00 -10.48
CA LEU A 99 -29.58 -25.63 -9.92
C LEU A 99 -29.37 -27.12 -9.74
N SER A 100 -29.84 -27.70 -8.64
CA SER A 100 -29.90 -29.15 -8.41
C SER A 100 -31.32 -29.68 -8.61
N ILE A 101 -31.45 -30.79 -9.32
CA ILE A 101 -32.70 -31.52 -9.55
C ILE A 101 -32.54 -33.00 -9.20
N GLN A 102 -33.64 -33.64 -8.81
CA GLN A 102 -33.74 -35.08 -8.63
C GLN A 102 -34.69 -35.67 -9.66
N VAL A 103 -34.22 -36.62 -10.45
CA VAL A 103 -34.97 -37.16 -11.58
C VAL A 103 -34.72 -38.67 -11.77
N PRO A 104 -35.75 -39.52 -11.91
CA PRO A 104 -35.56 -40.94 -12.24
C PRO A 104 -34.85 -41.12 -13.59
N VAL A 105 -34.03 -42.15 -13.73
CA VAL A 105 -33.33 -42.51 -14.97
C VAL A 105 -34.27 -42.54 -16.18
N SER A 106 -35.47 -43.11 -16.02
CA SER A 106 -36.50 -43.15 -17.07
C SER A 106 -36.84 -41.75 -17.60
N GLN A 107 -37.16 -40.83 -16.69
CA GLN A 107 -37.48 -39.45 -17.04
C GLN A 107 -36.24 -38.70 -17.55
N ALA A 108 -35.05 -38.93 -16.98
CA ALA A 108 -33.81 -38.30 -17.43
C ALA A 108 -33.46 -38.67 -18.89
N ASN A 109 -33.63 -39.95 -19.25
CA ASN A 109 -33.46 -40.42 -20.63
C ASN A 109 -34.43 -39.71 -21.59
N GLU A 110 -35.69 -39.49 -21.18
CA GLU A 110 -36.69 -38.77 -21.99
C GLU A 110 -36.37 -37.27 -22.12
N LEU A 111 -36.03 -36.61 -21.01
CA LEU A 111 -35.75 -35.18 -20.96
C LEU A 111 -34.53 -34.79 -21.79
N PHE A 112 -33.51 -35.64 -21.75
CA PHE A 112 -32.22 -35.34 -22.34
C PHE A 112 -31.91 -36.15 -23.60
N ASP A 113 -32.84 -36.94 -24.14
CA ASP A 113 -32.59 -37.83 -25.30
C ASP A 113 -31.25 -38.58 -25.13
N ALA A 114 -31.15 -39.26 -23.99
CA ALA A 114 -29.93 -39.85 -23.47
C ALA A 114 -30.13 -41.33 -23.13
N GLU A 115 -29.01 -42.03 -22.94
CA GLU A 115 -29.00 -43.43 -22.50
C GLU A 115 -28.10 -43.56 -21.26
N PHE A 116 -28.69 -43.47 -20.08
CA PHE A 116 -28.00 -43.72 -18.82
C PHE A 116 -27.79 -45.21 -18.58
N ASN A 117 -26.53 -45.58 -18.39
CA ASN A 117 -26.07 -46.95 -18.22
C ASN A 117 -25.21 -47.08 -16.96
N VAL A 118 -25.13 -48.28 -16.39
CA VAL A 118 -24.22 -48.62 -15.30
C VAL A 118 -22.86 -48.99 -15.88
N TYR A 119 -21.82 -48.35 -15.37
CA TYR A 119 -20.43 -48.65 -15.67
C TYR A 119 -19.70 -49.05 -14.39
N THR A 120 -18.86 -50.09 -14.47
CA THR A 120 -17.99 -50.52 -13.38
C THR A 120 -16.55 -50.10 -13.66
N SER A 121 -15.91 -49.47 -12.67
CA SER A 121 -14.47 -49.26 -12.67
C SER A 121 -13.74 -50.59 -12.47
N GLN A 122 -12.83 -50.93 -13.38
CA GLN A 122 -12.04 -52.16 -13.31
C GLN A 122 -11.02 -52.14 -12.18
N SER A 123 -10.59 -50.96 -11.73
CA SER A 123 -9.58 -50.83 -10.67
C SER A 123 -10.19 -50.90 -9.28
N THR A 124 -11.35 -50.29 -9.06
CA THR A 124 -12.00 -50.21 -7.74
C THR A 124 -13.21 -51.13 -7.59
N GLY A 125 -13.81 -51.57 -8.70
CA GLY A 125 -15.10 -52.28 -8.69
C GLY A 125 -16.31 -51.37 -8.43
N ALA A 126 -16.11 -50.06 -8.27
CA ALA A 126 -17.19 -49.12 -8.02
C ALA A 126 -18.08 -48.93 -9.26
N GLN A 127 -19.40 -48.87 -9.04
CA GLN A 127 -20.39 -48.65 -10.10
C GLN A 127 -20.78 -47.17 -10.17
N THR A 128 -20.95 -46.66 -11.39
CA THR A 128 -21.46 -45.32 -11.65
C THR A 128 -22.51 -45.34 -12.76
N ILE A 129 -23.45 -44.39 -12.74
CA ILE A 129 -24.51 -44.27 -13.77
C ILE A 129 -24.21 -43.07 -14.65
N ARG A 130 -23.84 -43.31 -15.92
CA ARG A 130 -23.42 -42.28 -16.87
C ARG A 130 -24.03 -42.49 -18.24
N THR A 131 -23.96 -41.46 -19.06
CA THR A 131 -24.34 -41.52 -20.48
C THR A 131 -23.19 -41.03 -21.34
N LEU A 132 -23.08 -41.54 -22.56
CA LEU A 132 -22.03 -41.08 -23.50
C LEU A 132 -22.49 -39.87 -24.32
N SER A 133 -23.78 -39.57 -24.36
CA SER A 133 -24.28 -38.36 -25.00
C SER A 133 -25.61 -37.96 -24.42
N TYR A 134 -25.85 -36.65 -24.37
CA TYR A 134 -27.14 -36.11 -24.00
C TYR A 134 -27.43 -34.85 -24.82
N SER A 135 -28.71 -34.59 -24.99
CA SER A 135 -29.27 -33.45 -25.69
C SER A 135 -30.16 -32.63 -24.76
N ILE A 136 -30.49 -31.42 -25.19
CA ILE A 136 -31.47 -30.55 -24.53
C ILE A 136 -32.57 -30.14 -25.52
N PRO A 137 -33.76 -29.75 -25.04
CA PRO A 137 -34.78 -29.12 -25.87
C PRO A 137 -34.27 -27.88 -26.60
N GLN A 138 -34.80 -27.61 -27.79
CA GLN A 138 -34.35 -26.49 -28.63
C GLN A 138 -34.53 -25.13 -27.94
N GLU A 139 -35.55 -25.00 -27.08
CA GLU A 139 -35.84 -23.80 -26.28
C GLU A 139 -34.82 -23.53 -25.16
N LEU A 140 -34.04 -24.54 -24.74
CA LEU A 140 -32.98 -24.40 -23.75
C LEU A 140 -31.62 -24.08 -24.36
N VAL A 141 -31.49 -24.14 -25.68
CA VAL A 141 -30.23 -23.82 -26.37
C VAL A 141 -29.87 -22.36 -26.10
N GLY A 142 -28.70 -22.15 -25.50
CA GLY A 142 -28.23 -20.83 -25.06
C GLY A 142 -28.65 -20.46 -23.63
N ASN A 143 -29.59 -21.18 -23.02
CA ASN A 143 -30.05 -20.98 -21.64
C ASN A 143 -29.42 -21.97 -20.64
N LEU A 144 -29.15 -23.20 -21.08
CA LEU A 144 -28.54 -24.26 -20.31
C LEU A 144 -27.19 -24.65 -20.94
N LYS A 145 -26.12 -24.65 -20.15
CA LYS A 145 -24.75 -24.91 -20.61
C LYS A 145 -24.27 -26.31 -20.28
N VAL A 146 -24.57 -26.79 -19.09
CA VAL A 146 -24.11 -28.10 -18.61
C VAL A 146 -25.23 -28.80 -17.85
N VAL A 147 -25.37 -30.11 -18.10
CA VAL A 147 -26.13 -31.04 -17.25
C VAL A 147 -25.14 -32.04 -16.68
N TYR A 148 -25.10 -32.19 -15.37
CA TYR A 148 -23.99 -32.85 -14.70
C TYR A 148 -24.41 -33.62 -13.44
N PRO A 149 -23.89 -34.82 -13.15
CA PRO A 149 -23.00 -35.63 -13.96
C PRO A 149 -23.73 -36.34 -15.11
N THR A 150 -23.12 -36.36 -16.29
CA THR A 150 -23.65 -37.01 -17.49
C THR A 150 -22.57 -37.80 -18.23
N THR A 151 -21.70 -37.10 -18.95
CA THR A 151 -20.61 -37.67 -19.76
C THR A 151 -19.27 -37.74 -19.03
N THR A 152 -19.21 -37.21 -17.81
CA THR A 152 -18.05 -37.28 -16.91
C THR A 152 -18.04 -38.62 -16.19
N PHE A 153 -16.87 -39.15 -15.88
CA PHE A 153 -16.70 -40.39 -15.12
C PHE A 153 -15.77 -40.12 -13.94
N PRO A 154 -15.91 -40.84 -12.81
CA PRO A 154 -15.02 -40.65 -11.67
C PRO A 154 -13.57 -40.87 -12.09
N SER A 155 -12.68 -39.93 -11.76
CA SER A 155 -11.25 -40.17 -11.93
C SER A 155 -10.76 -41.21 -10.93
N THR A 156 -9.94 -42.16 -11.39
CA THR A 156 -9.23 -43.09 -10.49
C THR A 156 -7.82 -42.62 -10.14
N ASN A 157 -7.39 -41.49 -10.72
CA ASN A 157 -6.01 -41.01 -10.73
C ASN A 157 -5.96 -39.56 -10.22
N ASN A 158 -6.26 -39.36 -8.94
CA ASN A 158 -6.07 -38.07 -8.28
C ASN A 158 -4.60 -37.86 -7.88
N LEU A 159 -4.20 -36.61 -7.62
CA LEU A 159 -2.90 -36.31 -7.01
C LEU A 159 -2.76 -37.11 -5.71
N LYS A 160 -1.63 -37.80 -5.55
CA LYS A 160 -1.32 -38.57 -4.34
C LYS A 160 0.07 -38.19 -3.86
N PRO A 161 0.28 -38.04 -2.54
CA PRO A 161 1.59 -37.75 -1.99
C PRO A 161 2.56 -38.89 -2.26
N VAL A 162 3.82 -38.55 -2.59
CA VAL A 162 4.90 -39.54 -2.67
C VAL A 162 5.53 -39.70 -1.30
N VAL A 163 5.20 -40.80 -0.62
CA VAL A 163 5.76 -41.13 0.71
C VAL A 163 7.06 -41.90 0.56
N SER A 164 8.14 -41.35 1.10
CA SER A 164 9.41 -42.05 1.24
C SER A 164 9.71 -42.34 2.70
N ILE A 165 9.90 -43.61 3.05
CA ILE A 165 10.36 -43.99 4.38
C ILE A 165 11.87 -43.67 4.46
N PRO A 166 12.32 -42.82 5.40
CA PRO A 166 13.73 -42.50 5.53
C PRO A 166 14.54 -43.77 5.83
N GLN A 167 15.51 -44.12 4.98
CA GLN A 167 16.57 -45.01 5.41
C GLN A 167 17.42 -44.26 6.44
N ARG A 168 17.28 -44.61 7.73
CA ARG A 168 18.10 -44.04 8.82
C ARG A 168 19.59 -44.03 8.44
N ARG A 169 20.12 -42.87 8.07
CA ARG A 169 21.56 -42.59 8.13
C ARG A 169 21.84 -41.91 9.45
N ASN A 170 22.59 -42.59 10.29
CA ASN A 170 23.14 -42.04 11.53
C ASN A 170 24.24 -41.02 11.19
N ASP A 171 23.87 -39.80 10.83
CA ASP A 171 24.81 -38.68 10.80
C ASP A 171 24.48 -37.75 11.96
N GLY A 172 25.05 -38.08 13.13
CA GLY A 172 24.99 -37.21 14.30
C GLY A 172 25.83 -35.96 14.06
N VAL A 173 25.19 -34.83 13.78
CA VAL A 173 25.83 -33.51 13.87
C VAL A 173 24.85 -32.50 14.49
N ASN A 174 25.17 -32.08 15.71
CA ASN A 174 24.63 -30.86 16.32
C ASN A 174 25.17 -29.66 15.54
N SER A 175 24.35 -29.07 14.66
CA SER A 175 24.67 -27.81 13.98
C SER A 175 23.78 -26.71 14.56
N ARG A 176 24.40 -25.73 15.23
CA ARG A 176 23.71 -24.51 15.66
C ARG A 176 23.40 -23.65 14.45
N ALA A 177 22.20 -23.06 14.46
CA ALA A 177 21.73 -22.06 13.51
C ALA A 177 22.76 -20.94 13.34
N ASP A 178 23.22 -20.69 12.11
CA ASP A 178 23.70 -19.38 11.64
C ASP A 178 24.04 -19.33 10.13
N ASP A 179 23.95 -20.44 9.37
CA ASP A 179 24.02 -20.42 7.89
C ASP A 179 22.77 -21.07 7.26
N ALA A 180 22.24 -20.54 6.16
CA ALA A 180 21.10 -21.14 5.44
C ALA A 180 21.38 -22.59 5.00
N ALA A 181 22.65 -22.92 4.70
CA ALA A 181 23.11 -24.28 4.43
C ALA A 181 23.22 -25.18 5.68
N SER A 182 23.14 -24.61 6.89
CA SER A 182 23.13 -25.36 8.16
C SER A 182 21.73 -25.71 8.66
N ALA A 183 20.71 -24.93 8.25
CA ALA A 183 19.30 -25.15 8.61
C ALA A 183 18.61 -26.17 7.68
N CYS A 184 18.99 -26.19 6.40
CA CYS A 184 18.54 -27.18 5.43
C CYS A 184 19.55 -28.34 5.38
N GLY A 185 19.23 -29.44 6.07
CA GLY A 185 20.01 -30.68 6.04
C GLY A 185 19.71 -31.52 4.79
N SER A 186 19.63 -32.84 4.94
CA SER A 186 19.15 -33.75 3.89
C SER A 186 17.63 -33.78 3.75
N THR A 187 16.90 -33.06 4.62
CA THR A 187 15.45 -33.01 4.67
C THR A 187 14.97 -31.57 4.88
N ILE A 188 13.73 -31.31 4.48
CA ILE A 188 13.08 -30.01 4.56
C ILE A 188 12.23 -29.98 5.84
N THR A 189 12.40 -28.91 6.59
CA THR A 189 11.67 -28.61 7.84
C THR A 189 11.21 -27.15 7.81
N PRO A 190 10.29 -26.73 8.70
CA PRO A 190 9.90 -25.33 8.81
C PRO A 190 11.07 -24.35 8.93
N ALA A 191 12.06 -24.66 9.76
CA ALA A 191 13.24 -23.82 9.94
C ALA A 191 14.08 -23.70 8.65
N CYS A 192 14.17 -24.79 7.86
CA CYS A 192 14.82 -24.75 6.56
C CYS A 192 14.08 -23.80 5.61
N LEU A 193 12.76 -23.93 5.46
CA LEU A 193 11.95 -23.09 4.57
C LEU A 193 11.99 -21.61 4.99
N GLN A 194 11.90 -21.34 6.30
CA GLN A 194 12.03 -20.00 6.85
C GLN A 194 13.39 -19.38 6.53
N SER A 195 14.46 -20.15 6.65
CA SER A 195 15.80 -19.68 6.30
C SER A 195 16.00 -19.51 4.79
N LEU A 196 15.47 -20.42 3.98
CA LEU A 196 15.68 -20.46 2.53
C LEU A 196 14.96 -19.30 1.83
N TYR A 197 13.71 -19.04 2.24
CA TYR A 197 12.85 -18.03 1.60
C TYR A 197 12.68 -16.74 2.41
N GLY A 198 13.35 -16.64 3.57
CA GLY A 198 13.27 -15.46 4.46
C GLY A 198 11.90 -15.32 5.15
N ILE A 199 11.16 -16.42 5.33
CA ILE A 199 9.83 -16.39 5.95
C ILE A 199 9.97 -16.03 7.44
N PRO A 200 9.20 -15.06 7.95
CA PRO A 200 9.33 -14.63 9.33
C PRO A 200 8.83 -15.69 10.31
N THR A 201 9.48 -15.76 11.48
CA THR A 201 9.00 -16.54 12.64
C THR A 201 8.05 -15.73 13.53
N THR A 202 7.87 -14.43 13.24
CA THR A 202 6.98 -13.55 14.03
C THR A 202 5.54 -13.99 13.81
N PRO A 203 4.77 -14.28 14.88
CA PRO A 203 3.37 -14.66 14.74
C PRO A 203 2.53 -13.56 14.11
N ALA A 204 1.66 -13.95 13.17
CA ALA A 204 0.55 -13.15 12.67
C ALA A 204 -0.41 -12.75 13.80
N THR A 205 -1.13 -11.65 13.60
CA THR A 205 -1.98 -11.05 14.66
C THR A 205 -3.42 -10.79 14.24
N GLU A 206 -3.74 -10.82 12.95
CA GLU A 206 -5.07 -10.54 12.42
C GLU A 206 -5.92 -11.81 12.35
N SER A 207 -6.86 -11.94 13.28
CA SER A 207 -7.72 -13.12 13.36
C SER A 207 -8.71 -13.26 12.20
N THR A 208 -8.86 -12.23 11.36
CA THR A 208 -9.70 -12.27 10.15
C THR A 208 -8.96 -12.85 8.93
N ASN A 209 -7.63 -12.92 8.98
CA ASN A 209 -6.80 -13.47 7.91
C ASN A 209 -6.76 -15.00 8.04
N GLN A 210 -7.78 -15.67 7.54
CA GLN A 210 -7.88 -17.13 7.61
C GLN A 210 -7.25 -17.81 6.38
N LEU A 211 -6.61 -18.96 6.60
CA LEU A 211 -6.05 -19.84 5.58
C LEU A 211 -6.84 -21.16 5.54
N LEU A 212 -7.41 -21.49 4.39
CA LEU A 212 -8.16 -22.73 4.16
C LEU A 212 -7.26 -23.79 3.53
N VAL A 213 -7.33 -25.00 4.08
CA VAL A 213 -6.75 -26.24 3.55
C VAL A 213 -7.89 -27.21 3.28
N THR A 214 -7.97 -27.77 2.07
CA THR A 214 -8.99 -28.77 1.73
C THR A 214 -8.47 -30.19 1.89
N GLY A 215 -9.24 -31.09 2.48
CA GLY A 215 -8.99 -32.53 2.49
C GLY A 215 -10.10 -33.29 1.77
N TYR A 216 -9.71 -34.21 0.87
CA TYR A 216 -10.62 -35.07 0.10
C TYR A 216 -10.21 -36.53 0.24
N GLY A 217 -11.10 -37.47 -0.11
CA GLY A 217 -10.78 -38.89 -0.25
C GLY A 217 -10.25 -39.53 1.02
N ASP A 218 -10.95 -39.34 2.13
CA ASP A 218 -10.62 -39.91 3.45
C ASP A 218 -9.20 -39.52 3.94
N GLN A 219 -8.74 -38.32 3.61
CA GLN A 219 -7.54 -37.73 4.19
C GLN A 219 -7.94 -36.84 5.37
N TRP A 220 -7.63 -37.29 6.59
CA TRP A 220 -7.96 -36.56 7.82
C TRP A 220 -6.72 -36.04 8.52
N ALA A 221 -6.71 -34.73 8.81
CA ALA A 221 -5.62 -34.10 9.52
C ALA A 221 -5.65 -34.50 11.00
N ASN A 222 -4.53 -34.99 11.54
CA ASN A 222 -4.45 -35.49 12.90
C ASN A 222 -3.82 -34.46 13.84
N LYS A 223 -4.52 -34.14 14.94
CA LYS A 223 -4.08 -33.11 15.89
C LYS A 223 -2.89 -33.56 16.75
N GLU A 224 -2.77 -34.85 17.04
CA GLU A 224 -1.64 -35.41 17.80
C GLU A 224 -0.37 -35.43 16.94
N ASP A 225 -0.49 -35.77 15.65
CA ASP A 225 0.63 -35.65 14.69
C ASP A 225 1.10 -34.21 14.54
N LEU A 226 0.18 -33.25 14.43
CA LEU A 226 0.52 -31.83 14.44
C LEU A 226 1.22 -31.39 15.73
N GLU A 227 0.72 -31.82 16.90
CA GLU A 227 1.36 -31.50 18.18
C GLU A 227 2.80 -32.03 18.23
N LEU A 228 3.03 -33.28 17.82
CA LEU A 228 4.37 -33.86 17.71
C LEU A 228 5.25 -33.11 16.72
N PHE A 229 4.71 -32.72 15.57
CA PHE A 229 5.42 -31.92 14.57
C PHE A 229 5.87 -30.57 15.16
N LEU A 230 4.99 -29.84 15.84
CA LEU A 230 5.32 -28.56 16.45
C LEU A 230 6.32 -28.71 17.59
N GLN A 231 6.20 -29.74 18.44
CA GLN A 231 7.16 -30.04 19.50
C GLN A 231 8.58 -30.24 18.98
N ASN A 232 8.73 -30.90 17.82
CA ASN A 232 10.03 -31.27 17.29
C ASN A 232 10.62 -30.25 16.31
N TYR A 233 9.78 -29.58 15.51
CA TYR A 233 10.23 -28.71 14.42
C TYR A 233 9.89 -27.22 14.61
N ARG A 234 9.01 -26.85 15.56
CA ARG A 234 8.64 -25.46 15.88
C ARG A 234 8.69 -25.19 17.38
N THR A 235 9.86 -25.44 17.99
CA THR A 235 10.11 -25.20 19.43
C THR A 235 9.93 -23.75 19.91
N ASP A 236 9.80 -22.80 18.98
CA ASP A 236 9.48 -21.39 19.21
C ASP A 236 7.96 -21.11 19.29
N MET A 237 7.11 -22.10 18.96
CA MET A 237 5.65 -22.05 19.05
C MET A 237 5.15 -22.84 20.27
N THR A 238 3.87 -22.61 20.61
CA THR A 238 3.18 -23.53 21.54
C THR A 238 2.81 -24.79 20.78
N ASP A 239 3.21 -25.94 21.28
CA ASP A 239 2.92 -27.27 20.72
C ASP A 239 1.43 -27.58 20.59
N THR A 240 0.60 -27.01 21.45
CA THR A 240 -0.88 -27.12 21.37
C THR A 240 -1.54 -26.21 20.32
N THR A 241 -0.77 -25.49 19.50
CA THR A 241 -1.32 -24.70 18.38
C THR A 241 -1.94 -25.65 17.36
N THR A 242 -3.16 -25.37 16.92
CA THR A 242 -3.91 -26.30 16.06
C THR A 242 -4.80 -25.57 15.05
N PHE A 243 -5.34 -26.32 14.10
CA PHE A 243 -6.33 -25.86 13.12
C PHE A 243 -7.76 -26.09 13.62
N THR A 244 -8.72 -25.42 12.99
CA THR A 244 -10.15 -25.72 13.16
C THR A 244 -10.67 -26.56 12.00
N VAL A 245 -11.61 -27.46 12.26
CA VAL A 245 -12.20 -28.31 11.22
C VAL A 245 -13.58 -27.78 10.82
N GLN A 246 -13.82 -27.70 9.51
CA GLN A 246 -15.14 -27.56 8.91
C GLN A 246 -15.43 -28.81 8.08
N THR A 247 -16.71 -29.12 7.89
CA THR A 247 -17.13 -30.29 7.10
C THR A 247 -18.05 -29.89 5.96
N LEU A 248 -17.89 -30.59 4.84
CA LEU A 248 -18.73 -30.49 3.64
C LEU A 248 -19.09 -31.91 3.19
N ASP A 249 -20.30 -32.10 2.65
CA ASP A 249 -20.77 -33.38 2.09
C ASP A 249 -20.57 -34.59 3.02
N ASP A 250 -21.02 -34.43 4.27
CA ASP A 250 -20.88 -35.43 5.33
C ASP A 250 -19.42 -35.79 5.69
N GLY A 251 -18.48 -34.88 5.39
CA GLY A 251 -17.09 -34.96 5.84
C GLY A 251 -16.97 -35.19 7.35
N SER A 252 -15.91 -35.88 7.75
CA SER A 252 -15.69 -36.31 9.14
C SER A 252 -14.33 -35.87 9.68
N ASP A 253 -14.16 -35.95 11.00
CA ASP A 253 -12.91 -35.61 11.71
C ASP A 253 -12.52 -36.77 12.66
N PRO A 254 -12.27 -37.99 12.16
CA PRO A 254 -11.70 -39.04 12.98
C PRO A 254 -10.30 -38.62 13.43
N GLN A 255 -10.02 -38.79 14.72
CA GLN A 255 -8.75 -38.41 15.35
C GLN A 255 -8.01 -39.65 15.89
N SER A 256 -8.35 -40.84 15.40
CA SER A 256 -7.57 -42.04 15.73
C SER A 256 -6.30 -42.07 14.88
N THR A 257 -5.24 -42.68 15.41
CA THR A 257 -3.94 -42.76 14.74
C THR A 257 -4.06 -43.40 13.35
N ASP A 258 -4.81 -44.51 13.26
CA ASP A 258 -4.96 -45.29 12.02
C ASP A 258 -5.85 -44.59 10.97
N ASP A 259 -6.57 -43.54 11.37
CA ASP A 259 -7.37 -42.70 10.47
C ASP A 259 -6.58 -41.47 9.99
N ALA A 260 -5.31 -41.28 10.38
CA ALA A 260 -4.54 -40.14 9.89
C ALA A 260 -4.37 -40.22 8.36
N GLY A 261 -4.43 -39.08 7.69
CA GLY A 261 -4.16 -38.94 6.26
C GLY A 261 -2.82 -38.25 6.03
N VAL A 262 -1.91 -38.89 5.30
CA VAL A 262 -0.58 -38.34 4.97
C VAL A 262 -0.69 -36.95 4.33
N GLU A 263 -1.60 -36.78 3.38
CA GLU A 263 -1.76 -35.51 2.65
C GLU A 263 -2.29 -34.42 3.58
N ALA A 264 -3.32 -34.74 4.36
CA ALA A 264 -3.93 -33.81 5.29
C ALA A 264 -2.97 -33.40 6.42
N ASP A 265 -2.16 -34.33 6.90
CA ASP A 265 -1.09 -34.06 7.87
C ASP A 265 0.00 -33.18 7.28
N LEU A 266 0.50 -33.47 6.07
CA LEU A 266 1.48 -32.63 5.39
C LEU A 266 0.97 -31.19 5.25
N ASP A 267 -0.23 -31.02 4.67
CA ASP A 267 -0.80 -29.72 4.39
C ASP A 267 -1.03 -28.91 5.67
N THR A 268 -1.62 -29.54 6.71
CA THR A 268 -1.91 -28.85 7.98
C THR A 268 -0.66 -28.58 8.81
N GLN A 269 0.33 -29.48 8.82
CA GLN A 269 1.59 -29.28 9.54
C GLN A 269 2.40 -28.13 8.96
N TYR A 270 2.51 -28.02 7.63
CA TYR A 270 3.24 -26.92 7.02
C TYR A 270 2.43 -25.63 6.97
N THR A 271 1.10 -25.65 6.91
CA THR A 271 0.32 -24.42 7.03
C THR A 271 0.34 -23.85 8.45
N VAL A 272 0.03 -24.65 9.48
CA VAL A 272 0.11 -24.21 10.88
C VAL A 272 1.54 -23.89 11.27
N GLY A 273 2.49 -24.71 10.83
CA GLY A 273 3.90 -24.63 11.16
C GLY A 273 4.72 -23.63 10.34
N ILE A 274 4.20 -23.01 9.27
CA ILE A 274 4.86 -21.89 8.58
C ILE A 274 4.08 -20.60 8.81
N ALA A 275 2.76 -20.61 8.62
CA ALA A 275 1.90 -19.43 8.82
C ALA A 275 1.59 -19.20 10.32
N THR A 276 2.63 -19.07 11.13
CA THR A 276 2.51 -18.95 12.59
C THR A 276 1.53 -17.84 12.98
N GLY A 277 0.50 -18.17 13.76
CA GLY A 277 -0.50 -17.22 14.26
C GLY A 277 -1.67 -16.95 13.29
N VAL A 278 -1.59 -17.39 12.03
CA VAL A 278 -2.71 -17.34 11.07
C VAL A 278 -3.73 -18.42 11.45
N PRO A 279 -5.02 -18.10 11.61
CA PRO A 279 -6.04 -19.14 11.82
C PRO A 279 -6.17 -20.05 10.59
N VAL A 280 -5.85 -21.34 10.78
CA VAL A 280 -5.96 -22.37 9.73
C VAL A 280 -7.28 -23.12 9.88
N ILE A 281 -8.01 -23.25 8.77
CA ILE A 281 -9.21 -24.07 8.64
C ILE A 281 -8.87 -25.29 7.78
N PHE A 282 -9.11 -26.48 8.30
CA PHE A 282 -9.14 -27.71 7.52
C PHE A 282 -10.57 -28.02 7.13
N LEU A 283 -10.88 -27.98 5.83
CA LEU A 283 -12.17 -28.36 5.27
C LEU A 283 -12.13 -29.84 4.90
N SER A 284 -12.74 -30.67 5.74
CA SER A 284 -12.92 -32.10 5.48
C SER A 284 -14.12 -32.31 4.56
N VAL A 285 -13.87 -32.74 3.33
CA VAL A 285 -14.90 -33.02 2.33
C VAL A 285 -15.16 -34.52 2.29
N GLY A 286 -16.41 -34.92 2.51
CA GLY A 286 -16.81 -36.33 2.47
C GLY A 286 -17.04 -36.85 1.05
N ASP A 287 -17.23 -38.16 0.93
CA ASP A 287 -17.32 -38.87 -0.35
C ASP A 287 -18.73 -38.89 -1.00
N ASP A 288 -19.78 -38.38 -0.33
CA ASP A 288 -21.08 -38.13 -0.99
C ASP A 288 -21.02 -36.80 -1.74
N TYR A 289 -20.04 -36.67 -2.65
CA TYR A 289 -19.86 -35.49 -3.49
C TYR A 289 -21.19 -35.24 -4.23
N HIS A 290 -21.93 -34.21 -3.82
CA HIS A 290 -23.20 -33.88 -4.49
C HIS A 290 -22.93 -33.33 -5.89
N ASP A 291 -21.66 -33.09 -6.22
CA ASP A 291 -21.10 -32.74 -7.52
C ASP A 291 -20.57 -33.94 -8.31
N GLY A 292 -21.02 -35.18 -8.07
CA GLY A 292 -20.69 -36.29 -8.95
C GLY A 292 -19.20 -36.66 -8.97
N ASP A 293 -18.53 -36.46 -10.12
CA ASP A 293 -17.17 -36.94 -10.42
C ASP A 293 -16.07 -35.86 -10.36
N LEU A 294 -16.38 -34.66 -9.87
CA LEU A 294 -15.41 -33.55 -9.77
C LEU A 294 -14.59 -33.61 -8.47
N GLY A 295 -14.74 -34.68 -7.70
CA GLY A 295 -13.99 -34.90 -6.46
C GLY A 295 -14.26 -33.84 -5.40
N GLY A 296 -15.45 -33.22 -5.40
CA GLY A 296 -15.83 -32.18 -4.45
C GLY A 296 -15.34 -30.76 -4.79
N PHE A 297 -14.67 -30.55 -5.94
CA PHE A 297 -14.17 -29.22 -6.31
C PHE A 297 -15.29 -28.21 -6.59
N LEU A 298 -16.38 -28.64 -7.21
CA LEU A 298 -17.52 -27.76 -7.46
C LEU A 298 -18.27 -27.48 -6.16
N ASP A 299 -18.43 -28.49 -5.31
CA ASP A 299 -19.03 -28.33 -3.99
C ASP A 299 -18.24 -27.38 -3.09
N THR A 300 -16.92 -27.52 -3.10
CA THR A 300 -16.02 -26.67 -2.31
C THR A 300 -16.11 -25.22 -2.76
N ILE A 301 -16.05 -24.95 -4.07
CA ILE A 301 -16.12 -23.57 -4.54
C ILE A 301 -17.52 -22.96 -4.32
N ASP A 302 -18.58 -23.74 -4.51
CA ASP A 302 -19.95 -23.28 -4.25
C ASP A 302 -20.17 -22.99 -2.76
N TYR A 303 -19.60 -23.80 -1.87
CA TYR A 303 -19.58 -23.56 -0.42
C TYR A 303 -18.93 -22.21 -0.10
N LEU A 304 -17.73 -21.94 -0.63
CA LEU A 304 -16.99 -20.70 -0.39
C LEU A 304 -17.64 -19.47 -1.03
N LEU A 305 -18.27 -19.63 -2.19
CA LEU A 305 -19.07 -18.57 -2.80
C LEU A 305 -20.29 -18.20 -1.92
N ASN A 306 -20.85 -19.18 -1.20
CA ASN A 306 -21.93 -18.97 -0.25
C ASN A 306 -21.49 -18.38 1.10
N GLU A 307 -20.21 -18.37 1.45
CA GLU A 307 -19.76 -17.67 2.66
C GLU A 307 -19.83 -16.15 2.49
N ASP A 308 -20.25 -15.42 3.52
CA ASP A 308 -20.28 -13.95 3.47
C ASP A 308 -18.85 -13.37 3.60
N THR A 309 -18.00 -14.03 4.39
CA THR A 309 -16.59 -13.67 4.63
C THR A 309 -15.70 -14.91 4.42
N PRO A 310 -15.33 -15.23 3.17
CA PRO A 310 -14.47 -16.37 2.90
C PRO A 310 -13.05 -16.14 3.43
N PRO A 311 -12.26 -17.22 3.65
CA PRO A 311 -10.83 -17.13 3.94
C PRO A 311 -10.08 -16.31 2.90
N TYR A 312 -9.01 -15.61 3.30
CA TYR A 312 -8.22 -14.79 2.36
C TYR A 312 -7.27 -15.62 1.51
N THR A 313 -6.96 -16.83 1.94
CA THR A 313 -6.09 -17.77 1.24
C THR A 313 -6.71 -19.16 1.26
N MET A 314 -6.62 -19.88 0.15
CA MET A 314 -7.02 -21.27 0.01
C MET A 314 -5.88 -22.03 -0.67
N THR A 315 -5.52 -23.18 -0.12
CA THR A 315 -4.61 -24.15 -0.76
C THR A 315 -5.30 -25.49 -0.91
N THR A 316 -4.99 -26.16 -2.01
CA THR A 316 -5.38 -27.53 -2.22
C THR A 316 -4.29 -28.29 -2.97
N SER A 317 -4.03 -29.49 -2.49
CA SER A 317 -3.02 -30.40 -3.02
C SER A 317 -3.70 -31.52 -3.81
N TYR A 318 -4.79 -31.19 -4.51
CA TYR A 318 -5.59 -32.14 -5.28
C TYR A 318 -5.80 -31.59 -6.69
N GLY A 319 -5.84 -32.50 -7.66
CA GLY A 319 -6.03 -32.18 -9.06
C GLY A 319 -6.44 -33.41 -9.88
N GLY A 320 -6.86 -33.15 -11.11
CA GLY A 320 -7.23 -34.14 -12.10
C GLY A 320 -6.64 -33.80 -13.47
N TYR A 321 -6.79 -34.70 -14.43
CA TYR A 321 -6.35 -34.43 -15.80
C TYR A 321 -7.32 -33.46 -16.47
N GLU A 322 -6.79 -32.40 -17.09
CA GLU A 322 -7.60 -31.47 -17.89
C GLU A 322 -8.48 -32.19 -18.93
N PRO A 323 -7.98 -33.16 -19.73
CA PRO A 323 -8.80 -33.87 -20.73
C PRO A 323 -9.91 -34.77 -20.16
N ASP A 324 -9.88 -35.11 -18.86
CA ASP A 324 -10.92 -35.94 -18.25
C ASP A 324 -12.16 -35.11 -17.86
N ILE A 325 -12.02 -33.79 -17.78
CA ILE A 325 -13.11 -32.88 -17.45
C ILE A 325 -13.64 -32.28 -18.75
N PRO A 326 -14.95 -32.42 -19.05
CA PRO A 326 -15.56 -31.76 -20.21
C PRO A 326 -15.28 -30.26 -20.21
N GLU A 327 -14.87 -29.72 -21.36
CA GLU A 327 -14.41 -28.33 -21.49
C GLU A 327 -15.41 -27.32 -20.92
N ASP A 328 -16.70 -27.40 -21.29
CA ASP A 328 -17.73 -26.49 -20.77
C ASP A 328 -17.86 -26.54 -19.23
N LEU A 329 -17.71 -27.72 -18.62
CA LEU A 329 -17.73 -27.86 -17.16
C LEU A 329 -16.49 -27.21 -16.53
N ALA A 330 -15.33 -27.43 -17.13
CA ALA A 330 -14.06 -26.84 -16.70
C ALA A 330 -14.12 -25.30 -16.74
N TYR A 331 -14.71 -24.70 -17.79
CA TYR A 331 -14.93 -23.26 -17.89
C TYR A 331 -15.88 -22.73 -16.80
N ASN A 332 -16.96 -23.45 -16.47
CA ASN A 332 -17.86 -23.03 -15.40
C ASN A 332 -17.18 -23.07 -14.03
N LEU A 333 -16.42 -24.13 -13.74
CA LEU A 333 -15.66 -24.23 -12.48
C LEU A 333 -14.54 -23.17 -12.41
N CYS A 334 -13.85 -22.91 -13.51
CA CYS A 334 -12.85 -21.85 -13.58
C CYS A 334 -13.46 -20.45 -13.38
N ASN A 335 -14.67 -20.18 -13.91
CA ASN A 335 -15.40 -18.95 -13.62
C ASN A 335 -15.80 -18.85 -12.13
N ALA A 336 -16.09 -19.95 -11.45
CA ALA A 336 -16.32 -19.94 -10.00
C ALA A 336 -15.06 -19.54 -9.21
N TYR A 337 -13.87 -20.02 -9.63
CA TYR A 337 -12.60 -19.52 -9.08
C TYR A 337 -12.38 -18.03 -9.36
N ALA A 338 -12.75 -17.53 -10.55
CA ALA A 338 -12.70 -16.09 -10.85
C ALA A 338 -13.61 -15.26 -9.92
N GLN A 339 -14.83 -15.76 -9.63
CA GLN A 339 -15.73 -15.10 -8.67
C GLN A 339 -15.10 -15.01 -7.28
N LEU A 340 -14.54 -16.12 -6.78
CA LEU A 340 -13.93 -16.14 -5.45
C LEU A 340 -12.65 -15.29 -5.40
N GLY A 341 -11.82 -15.34 -6.45
CA GLY A 341 -10.63 -14.49 -6.60
C GLY A 341 -10.97 -12.99 -6.62
N ALA A 342 -12.05 -12.61 -7.30
CA ALA A 342 -12.50 -11.21 -7.37
C ALA A 342 -13.02 -10.69 -6.01
N ARG A 343 -13.38 -11.59 -5.09
CA ARG A 343 -13.75 -11.29 -3.71
C ARG A 343 -12.55 -11.21 -2.76
N GLY A 344 -11.31 -11.29 -3.30
CA GLY A 344 -10.09 -11.09 -2.53
C GLY A 344 -9.48 -12.35 -1.94
N VAL A 345 -9.84 -13.53 -2.46
CA VAL A 345 -9.24 -14.81 -2.04
C VAL A 345 -8.08 -15.18 -2.98
N SER A 346 -6.95 -15.59 -2.39
CA SER A 346 -5.84 -16.19 -3.13
C SER A 346 -6.06 -17.71 -3.20
N ILE A 347 -6.15 -18.29 -4.40
CA ILE A 347 -6.46 -19.72 -4.60
C ILE A 347 -5.24 -20.40 -5.20
N MET A 348 -4.65 -21.34 -4.45
CA MET A 348 -3.44 -22.06 -4.81
C MET A 348 -3.74 -23.53 -5.04
N PHE A 349 -3.21 -24.07 -6.14
CA PHE A 349 -3.24 -25.49 -6.47
C PHE A 349 -1.84 -26.03 -6.66
N ALA A 350 -1.57 -27.22 -6.13
CA ALA A 350 -0.38 -27.99 -6.49
C ALA A 350 -0.37 -28.28 -8.00
N SER A 351 0.79 -28.15 -8.64
CA SER A 351 0.89 -28.19 -10.10
C SER A 351 0.95 -29.58 -10.72
N GLY A 352 1.17 -30.63 -9.90
CA GLY A 352 1.26 -32.02 -10.33
C GLY A 352 2.59 -32.70 -10.01
N ASP A 353 2.59 -34.04 -10.02
CA ASP A 353 3.76 -34.88 -9.70
C ASP A 353 4.15 -35.85 -10.85
N GLY A 354 3.62 -35.65 -12.06
CA GLY A 354 3.92 -36.49 -13.23
C GLY A 354 4.85 -35.86 -14.27
N GLY A 355 5.41 -34.69 -13.98
CA GLY A 355 6.13 -33.87 -14.96
C GLY A 355 5.21 -33.47 -16.13
N VAL A 356 5.64 -33.67 -17.37
CA VAL A 356 4.78 -33.46 -18.55
C VAL A 356 3.71 -34.56 -18.76
N SER A 357 3.67 -35.59 -17.90
CA SER A 357 2.68 -36.68 -17.99
C SER A 357 1.36 -36.36 -17.25
N GLY A 358 1.22 -35.17 -16.68
CA GLY A 358 0.06 -34.74 -15.92
C GLY A 358 0.18 -35.03 -14.42
N VAL A 359 -0.95 -35.25 -13.75
CA VAL A 359 -1.09 -35.27 -12.29
C VAL A 359 -0.12 -36.26 -11.62
N GLN A 360 0.08 -37.42 -12.23
CA GLN A 360 1.01 -38.46 -11.76
C GLN A 360 1.79 -39.03 -12.94
N SER A 361 2.92 -39.70 -12.67
CA SER A 361 3.70 -40.32 -13.74
C SER A 361 2.92 -41.47 -14.38
N GLU A 362 2.58 -41.33 -15.66
CA GLU A 362 1.85 -42.34 -16.42
C GLU A 362 2.31 -42.44 -17.89
N SER A 363 1.79 -43.43 -18.61
CA SER A 363 2.11 -43.61 -20.02
C SER A 363 1.29 -42.67 -20.91
N CYS A 364 1.98 -41.77 -21.61
CA CYS A 364 1.37 -40.80 -22.52
C CYS A 364 2.12 -40.70 -23.85
N THR A 365 1.44 -40.15 -24.86
CA THR A 365 2.00 -39.92 -26.22
C THR A 365 2.11 -38.44 -26.58
N THR A 366 1.35 -37.58 -25.90
CA THR A 366 1.40 -36.12 -25.93
C THR A 366 1.45 -35.62 -24.50
N PHE A 367 1.92 -34.39 -24.27
CA PHE A 367 1.95 -33.83 -22.92
C PHE A 367 0.53 -33.64 -22.41
N VAL A 368 0.33 -33.92 -21.12
CA VAL A 368 -0.99 -33.96 -20.51
C VAL A 368 -1.09 -32.83 -19.50
N PRO A 369 -1.84 -31.75 -19.81
CA PRO A 369 -2.07 -30.67 -18.85
C PRO A 369 -3.00 -31.09 -17.73
N GLU A 370 -2.92 -30.36 -16.63
CA GLU A 370 -3.63 -30.64 -15.39
C GLU A 370 -4.70 -29.60 -15.12
N PHE A 371 -5.74 -30.04 -14.42
CA PHE A 371 -6.80 -29.18 -13.92
C PHE A 371 -6.84 -29.28 -12.40
N PRO A 372 -6.98 -28.16 -11.66
CA PRO A 372 -7.20 -26.78 -12.15
C PRO A 372 -5.98 -25.98 -12.61
N SER A 373 -4.76 -26.53 -12.63
CA SER A 373 -3.55 -25.75 -13.01
C SER A 373 -3.64 -25.08 -14.38
N GLY A 374 -4.38 -25.64 -15.35
CA GLY A 374 -4.68 -25.00 -16.64
C GLY A 374 -5.59 -23.77 -16.56
N CYS A 375 -6.42 -23.63 -15.51
CA CYS A 375 -7.30 -22.49 -15.31
C CYS A 375 -6.48 -21.20 -15.06
N PRO A 376 -6.75 -20.09 -15.78
CA PRO A 376 -5.99 -18.85 -15.62
C PRO A 376 -6.32 -18.04 -14.35
N TYR A 377 -7.27 -18.50 -13.52
CA TYR A 377 -7.73 -17.76 -12.33
C TYR A 377 -7.31 -18.40 -11.00
N VAL A 378 -6.42 -19.38 -11.05
CA VAL A 378 -5.75 -19.96 -9.88
C VAL A 378 -4.25 -19.78 -10.00
N THR A 379 -3.55 -19.76 -8.87
CA THR A 379 -2.10 -19.78 -8.83
C THR A 379 -1.62 -21.23 -8.74
N SER A 380 -0.98 -21.72 -9.81
CA SER A 380 -0.42 -23.07 -9.85
C SER A 380 1.00 -23.07 -9.25
N VAL A 381 1.26 -23.99 -8.32
CA VAL A 381 2.51 -24.03 -7.53
C VAL A 381 3.28 -25.31 -7.81
N GLY A 382 4.44 -25.17 -8.44
CA GLY A 382 5.35 -26.26 -8.77
C GLY A 382 6.42 -26.55 -7.71
N GLY A 383 7.30 -27.50 -8.05
CA GLY A 383 8.25 -28.09 -7.13
C GLY A 383 9.72 -27.87 -7.51
N THR A 384 10.53 -27.53 -6.52
CA THR A 384 12.00 -27.50 -6.59
C THR A 384 12.63 -28.49 -5.62
N THR A 385 13.92 -28.77 -5.81
CA THR A 385 14.74 -29.60 -4.92
C THR A 385 16.15 -29.04 -4.80
N GLY A 386 16.85 -29.39 -3.72
CA GLY A 386 18.19 -28.90 -3.41
C GLY A 386 18.19 -27.43 -2.98
N THR A 387 19.23 -27.01 -2.25
CA THR A 387 19.30 -25.66 -1.67
C THR A 387 20.53 -24.86 -2.09
N ASN A 388 21.49 -25.50 -2.79
CA ASN A 388 22.71 -24.85 -3.26
C ASN A 388 23.41 -25.65 -4.39
N PRO A 389 22.98 -25.51 -5.66
CA PRO A 389 21.85 -24.71 -6.13
C PRO A 389 20.49 -25.38 -5.84
N GLU A 390 19.45 -24.56 -5.79
CA GLU A 390 18.07 -25.02 -5.93
C GLU A 390 17.76 -25.23 -7.42
N VAL A 391 17.14 -26.36 -7.76
CA VAL A 391 16.87 -26.80 -9.14
C VAL A 391 15.44 -27.32 -9.26
N ALA A 392 14.94 -27.48 -10.49
CA ALA A 392 13.62 -28.07 -10.70
C ALA A 392 13.55 -29.50 -10.16
N ALA A 393 12.46 -29.83 -9.46
CA ALA A 393 12.15 -31.22 -9.12
C ALA A 393 11.62 -31.95 -10.37
N ALA A 394 12.13 -33.15 -10.64
CA ALA A 394 11.81 -33.86 -11.88
C ALA A 394 10.33 -34.22 -12.04
N PHE A 395 9.60 -34.35 -10.92
CA PHE A 395 8.17 -34.62 -10.94
C PHE A 395 7.32 -33.35 -11.09
N SER A 396 7.89 -32.14 -10.99
CA SER A 396 7.13 -30.88 -11.00
C SER A 396 6.22 -30.79 -12.24
N GLY A 397 4.91 -30.86 -12.01
CA GLY A 397 3.90 -30.77 -13.04
C GLY A 397 3.94 -29.40 -13.70
N GLY A 398 3.91 -29.36 -15.02
CA GLY A 398 4.05 -28.13 -15.76
C GLY A 398 3.89 -28.31 -17.26
N GLY A 399 3.37 -27.28 -17.93
CA GLY A 399 3.06 -27.32 -19.35
C GLY A 399 2.15 -26.20 -19.79
N PHE A 400 1.29 -26.51 -20.77
CA PHE A 400 0.36 -25.56 -21.37
C PHE A 400 -1.04 -26.17 -21.48
N SER A 401 -2.05 -25.43 -21.05
CA SER A 401 -3.46 -25.83 -21.14
C SER A 401 -3.89 -26.05 -22.60
N ASN A 402 -4.74 -27.06 -22.82
CA ASN A 402 -5.45 -27.28 -24.07
C ASN A 402 -6.79 -26.54 -24.14
N TYR A 403 -7.35 -26.09 -23.01
CA TYR A 403 -8.66 -25.42 -22.95
C TYR A 403 -8.54 -23.90 -22.96
N TRP A 404 -7.69 -23.32 -22.12
CA TRP A 404 -7.60 -21.86 -21.96
C TRP A 404 -6.48 -21.29 -22.80
N ALA A 405 -6.81 -20.24 -23.54
CA ALA A 405 -5.81 -19.38 -24.18
C ALA A 405 -4.91 -18.73 -23.12
N ARG A 406 -3.70 -18.37 -23.54
CA ARG A 406 -2.75 -17.66 -22.69
C ARG A 406 -3.34 -16.33 -22.18
N PRO A 407 -3.36 -16.09 -20.86
CA PRO A 407 -3.85 -14.84 -20.30
C PRO A 407 -2.84 -13.71 -20.51
N SER A 408 -3.34 -12.47 -20.68
CA SER A 408 -2.50 -11.32 -21.04
C SER A 408 -1.45 -10.95 -19.98
N TYR A 409 -1.69 -11.27 -18.70
CA TYR A 409 -0.69 -11.05 -17.66
C TYR A 409 0.55 -11.94 -17.83
N GLN A 410 0.44 -13.05 -18.57
CA GLN A 410 1.48 -14.05 -18.74
C GLN A 410 2.22 -13.95 -20.10
N ASP A 411 1.67 -13.18 -21.05
CA ASP A 411 2.13 -13.15 -22.45
C ASP A 411 3.63 -12.93 -22.57
N SER A 412 4.16 -11.87 -21.95
CA SER A 412 5.58 -11.52 -22.08
C SER A 412 6.51 -12.60 -21.52
N ALA A 413 6.06 -13.34 -20.49
CA ALA A 413 6.87 -14.36 -19.83
C ALA A 413 6.93 -15.64 -20.69
N VAL A 414 5.77 -16.10 -21.16
CA VAL A 414 5.65 -17.30 -22.00
C VAL A 414 6.28 -17.10 -23.38
N GLU A 415 6.12 -15.92 -24.00
CA GLU A 415 6.74 -15.64 -25.31
C GLU A 415 8.28 -15.75 -25.25
N GLY A 416 8.87 -15.34 -24.13
CA GLY A 416 10.30 -15.53 -23.86
C GLY A 416 10.68 -17.01 -23.88
N TYR A 417 9.92 -17.85 -23.16
CA TYR A 417 10.16 -19.29 -23.11
C TYR A 417 9.94 -19.99 -24.45
N LEU A 418 8.85 -19.69 -25.16
CA LEU A 418 8.56 -20.28 -26.47
C LEU A 418 9.64 -19.91 -27.51
N SER A 419 10.20 -18.70 -27.41
CA SER A 419 11.33 -18.29 -28.24
C SER A 419 12.60 -19.09 -27.95
N TYR A 420 12.83 -19.45 -26.68
CA TYR A 420 13.91 -20.35 -26.26
C TYR A 420 13.69 -21.79 -26.75
N LEU A 421 12.46 -22.31 -26.59
CA LEU A 421 12.12 -23.70 -26.91
C LEU A 421 12.14 -23.97 -28.43
N GLY A 422 11.75 -22.99 -29.25
CA GLY A 422 11.67 -23.13 -30.70
C GLY A 422 10.68 -24.20 -31.13
N ASP A 423 11.09 -25.08 -32.07
CA ASP A 423 10.25 -26.17 -32.58
C ASP A 423 10.34 -27.46 -31.73
N THR A 424 11.03 -27.42 -30.59
CA THR A 424 11.18 -28.59 -29.71
C THR A 424 9.81 -29.02 -29.19
N TYR A 425 9.50 -30.32 -29.30
CA TYR A 425 8.19 -30.89 -28.94
C TYR A 425 7.00 -30.35 -29.73
N ALA A 426 7.21 -29.77 -30.92
CA ALA A 426 6.13 -29.33 -31.79
C ALA A 426 5.09 -30.45 -32.01
N GLY A 427 3.82 -30.14 -31.71
CA GLY A 427 2.70 -31.09 -31.80
C GLY A 427 2.46 -31.94 -30.55
N LEU A 428 3.29 -31.83 -29.50
CA LEU A 428 3.07 -32.52 -28.22
C LEU A 428 2.36 -31.66 -27.17
N TYR A 429 2.28 -30.34 -27.36
CA TYR A 429 1.66 -29.38 -26.45
C TYR A 429 0.98 -28.22 -27.21
N ASN A 430 0.09 -27.50 -26.53
CA ASN A 430 -0.58 -26.31 -27.08
C ASN A 430 0.18 -25.02 -26.76
N ALA A 431 1.01 -24.52 -27.68
CA ALA A 431 1.82 -23.30 -27.48
C ALA A 431 1.01 -22.01 -27.29
N SER A 432 -0.29 -22.01 -27.60
CA SER A 432 -1.19 -20.86 -27.39
C SER A 432 -1.90 -20.90 -26.03
N GLY A 433 -1.71 -21.96 -25.26
CA GLY A 433 -2.40 -22.18 -23.98
C GLY A 433 -1.82 -21.38 -22.81
N ARG A 434 -2.59 -21.29 -21.72
CA ARG A 434 -2.10 -20.87 -20.40
C ARG A 434 -0.94 -21.76 -19.98
N GLY A 435 0.24 -21.17 -19.75
CA GLY A 435 1.41 -21.91 -19.29
C GLY A 435 1.39 -22.07 -17.76
N PHE A 436 1.77 -23.21 -17.20
CA PHE A 436 1.85 -23.43 -15.74
C PHE A 436 3.10 -24.26 -15.38
N PRO A 437 3.62 -24.22 -14.13
CA PRO A 437 3.11 -23.48 -12.98
C PRO A 437 3.35 -21.97 -13.05
N ASP A 438 2.81 -21.22 -12.08
CA ASP A 438 3.07 -19.78 -11.93
C ASP A 438 4.31 -19.51 -11.10
N VAL A 439 4.51 -20.26 -10.02
CA VAL A 439 5.63 -20.15 -9.08
C VAL A 439 6.03 -21.55 -8.61
N SER A 440 7.12 -21.68 -7.88
CA SER A 440 7.50 -22.95 -7.24
C SER A 440 8.07 -22.77 -5.85
N VAL A 441 8.11 -23.86 -5.09
CA VAL A 441 8.70 -23.97 -3.75
C VAL A 441 9.35 -25.36 -3.61
N GLN A 442 10.25 -25.55 -2.65
CA GLN A 442 10.78 -26.87 -2.29
C GLN A 442 9.65 -27.90 -2.21
N ALA A 443 9.89 -29.08 -2.77
CA ALA A 443 8.90 -30.14 -2.90
C ALA A 443 9.42 -31.54 -2.55
N GLU A 444 10.69 -31.68 -2.13
CA GLU A 444 11.29 -32.98 -1.82
C GLU A 444 11.71 -33.11 -0.35
N ASN A 445 11.53 -34.31 0.21
CA ASN A 445 12.01 -34.70 1.53
C ASN A 445 11.49 -33.85 2.70
N PHE A 446 10.21 -33.45 2.68
CA PHE A 446 9.55 -32.75 3.78
C PHE A 446 9.36 -33.69 4.96
N GLU A 447 9.93 -33.36 6.11
CA GLU A 447 9.66 -34.08 7.35
C GLU A 447 8.26 -33.76 7.84
N ILE A 448 7.48 -34.80 8.14
CA ILE A 448 6.16 -34.72 8.77
C ILE A 448 6.04 -35.77 9.87
N TYR A 449 5.05 -35.61 10.73
CA TYR A 449 4.52 -36.69 11.55
C TYR A 449 3.29 -37.30 10.88
N TYR A 450 3.22 -38.63 10.86
CA TYR A 450 2.10 -39.38 10.33
C TYR A 450 1.99 -40.67 11.15
N GLU A 451 0.78 -40.98 11.65
CA GLU A 451 0.55 -42.10 12.56
C GLU A 451 1.50 -42.07 13.78
N GLN A 452 1.75 -40.88 14.32
CA GLN A 452 2.67 -40.58 15.42
C GLN A 452 4.14 -40.92 15.16
N SER A 453 4.53 -41.14 13.90
CA SER A 453 5.90 -41.40 13.48
C SER A 453 6.40 -40.33 12.51
N SER A 454 7.68 -39.95 12.64
CA SER A 454 8.33 -39.11 11.64
C SER A 454 8.55 -39.90 10.35
N THR A 455 8.26 -39.25 9.22
CA THR A 455 8.47 -39.75 7.86
C THR A 455 8.75 -38.57 6.92
N THR A 456 9.12 -38.88 5.67
CA THR A 456 9.32 -37.84 4.64
C THR A 456 8.33 -37.98 3.51
N VAL A 457 7.83 -36.84 3.02
CA VAL A 457 6.94 -36.76 1.85
C VAL A 457 7.59 -35.87 0.79
N SER A 458 7.30 -36.17 -0.47
CA SER A 458 7.65 -35.34 -1.62
C SER A 458 6.44 -35.18 -2.54
N GLY A 459 6.41 -34.08 -3.28
CA GLY A 459 5.34 -33.72 -4.21
C GLY A 459 5.11 -32.22 -4.22
N THR A 460 4.47 -31.72 -5.26
CA THR A 460 3.97 -30.32 -5.33
C THR A 460 2.93 -30.03 -4.24
N SER A 461 2.33 -31.08 -3.66
CA SER A 461 1.66 -31.07 -2.36
C SER A 461 2.44 -30.43 -1.22
N CYS A 462 3.77 -30.51 -1.21
CA CYS A 462 4.59 -29.81 -0.21
C CYS A 462 4.71 -28.31 -0.52
N ALA A 463 4.69 -27.95 -1.80
CA ALA A 463 4.96 -26.62 -2.30
C ALA A 463 3.74 -25.68 -2.16
N SER A 464 2.55 -26.13 -2.55
CA SER A 464 1.31 -25.34 -2.48
C SER A 464 0.98 -24.80 -1.08
N PRO A 465 0.88 -25.63 -0.01
CA PRO A 465 0.62 -25.14 1.35
C PRO A 465 1.73 -24.24 1.89
N THR A 466 2.99 -24.47 1.50
CA THR A 466 4.11 -23.59 1.87
C THR A 466 3.96 -22.20 1.24
N PHE A 467 3.65 -22.13 -0.07
CA PHE A 467 3.41 -20.86 -0.74
C PHE A 467 2.17 -20.16 -0.18
N ALA A 468 1.10 -20.91 0.10
CA ALA A 468 -0.10 -20.38 0.72
C ALA A 468 0.16 -19.78 2.11
N SER A 469 1.07 -20.39 2.87
CA SER A 469 1.52 -19.85 4.16
C SER A 469 2.24 -18.51 4.01
N ILE A 470 3.14 -18.40 3.02
CA ILE A 470 3.83 -17.15 2.70
C ILE A 470 2.83 -16.03 2.36
N ILE A 471 1.86 -16.32 1.48
CA ILE A 471 0.85 -15.33 1.10
C ILE A 471 -0.05 -14.95 2.27
N SER A 472 -0.37 -15.90 3.15
CA SER A 472 -1.18 -15.63 4.34
C SER A 472 -0.45 -14.71 5.33
N LEU A 473 0.86 -14.89 5.52
CA LEU A 473 1.66 -13.96 6.32
C LEU A 473 1.73 -12.56 5.70
N LEU A 474 1.83 -12.45 4.37
CA LEU A 474 1.77 -11.16 3.68
C LEU A 474 0.39 -10.49 3.84
N ASN A 475 -0.70 -11.27 3.74
CA ASN A 475 -2.05 -10.78 3.96
C ASN A 475 -2.25 -10.29 5.41
N ASP A 476 -1.69 -10.98 6.42
CA ASP A 476 -1.67 -10.50 7.81
C ASP A 476 -1.05 -9.10 7.88
N GLU A 477 0.17 -8.94 7.37
CA GLU A 477 0.87 -7.67 7.42
C GLU A 477 0.13 -6.54 6.68
N LEU A 478 -0.52 -6.86 5.56
CA LEU A 478 -1.34 -5.91 4.79
C LEU A 478 -2.55 -5.46 5.61
N VAL A 479 -3.27 -6.41 6.21
CA VAL A 479 -4.46 -6.13 7.01
C VAL A 479 -4.11 -5.36 8.28
N VAL A 480 -2.99 -5.69 8.96
CA VAL A 480 -2.45 -4.90 10.09
C VAL A 480 -2.14 -3.46 9.66
N ALA A 481 -1.62 -3.26 8.44
CA ALA A 481 -1.38 -1.93 7.87
C ALA A 481 -2.69 -1.21 7.45
N GLY A 482 -3.81 -1.94 7.48
CA GLY A 482 -5.15 -1.52 7.09
C GLY A 482 -5.34 -1.46 5.56
N ASP A 483 -4.56 -2.24 4.82
CA ASP A 483 -4.77 -2.51 3.40
C ASP A 483 -5.65 -3.77 3.23
N ALA A 484 -6.13 -4.02 2.01
CA ALA A 484 -6.85 -5.25 1.68
C ALA A 484 -5.87 -6.42 1.43
N PRO A 485 -6.33 -7.68 1.56
CA PRO A 485 -5.53 -8.85 1.17
C PRO A 485 -5.19 -8.80 -0.33
N LEU A 486 -4.24 -9.63 -0.78
CA LEU A 486 -3.78 -9.62 -2.16
C LEU A 486 -4.84 -10.10 -3.17
N GLY A 487 -5.67 -11.07 -2.80
CA GLY A 487 -6.65 -11.70 -3.69
C GLY A 487 -6.00 -12.51 -4.81
N PHE A 488 -6.60 -12.53 -6.00
CA PHE A 488 -6.02 -13.26 -7.13
C PHE A 488 -4.63 -12.72 -7.52
N LEU A 489 -3.62 -13.58 -7.41
CA LEU A 489 -2.21 -13.19 -7.35
C LEU A 489 -1.56 -12.99 -8.72
N ASN A 490 -1.94 -13.75 -9.73
CA ASN A 490 -1.11 -13.89 -10.94
C ASN A 490 -0.79 -12.54 -11.62
N PRO A 491 -1.73 -11.60 -11.81
CA PRO A 491 -1.40 -10.29 -12.36
C PRO A 491 -0.32 -9.53 -11.57
N TRP A 492 -0.31 -9.63 -10.25
CA TRP A 492 0.71 -9.04 -9.38
C TRP A 492 2.05 -9.79 -9.48
N LEU A 493 2.01 -11.13 -9.51
CA LEU A 493 3.18 -12.01 -9.67
C LEU A 493 3.96 -11.72 -10.95
N TYR A 494 3.27 -11.67 -12.10
CA TYR A 494 3.88 -11.40 -13.41
C TYR A 494 4.18 -9.91 -13.66
N SER A 495 3.98 -9.03 -12.67
CA SER A 495 4.27 -7.60 -12.78
C SER A 495 5.18 -7.11 -11.65
N THR A 496 4.63 -6.47 -10.62
CA THR A 496 5.41 -5.81 -9.56
C THR A 496 6.18 -6.78 -8.68
N ALA A 497 5.71 -8.03 -8.54
CA ALA A 497 6.38 -9.05 -7.75
C ALA A 497 7.36 -9.92 -8.56
N LEU A 498 7.52 -9.69 -9.87
CA LEU A 498 8.39 -10.51 -10.71
C LEU A 498 9.83 -10.57 -10.17
N SER A 499 10.36 -9.46 -9.67
CA SER A 499 11.71 -9.39 -9.09
C SER A 499 11.82 -9.97 -7.67
N ALA A 500 10.72 -10.51 -7.12
CA ALA A 500 10.66 -11.08 -5.79
C ALA A 500 10.85 -12.61 -5.78
N PHE A 501 11.20 -13.19 -6.92
CA PHE A 501 11.47 -14.61 -7.08
C PHE A 501 12.94 -14.87 -7.42
N THR A 502 13.46 -15.97 -6.89
CA THR A 502 14.73 -16.56 -7.27
C THR A 502 14.48 -17.43 -8.49
N ASP A 503 15.06 -17.03 -9.62
CA ASP A 503 14.95 -17.71 -10.90
C ASP A 503 15.65 -19.08 -10.87
N ILE A 504 14.93 -20.16 -11.21
CA ILE A 504 15.43 -21.52 -11.22
C ILE A 504 15.78 -21.89 -12.66
N THR A 505 17.07 -22.09 -12.93
CA THR A 505 17.58 -22.12 -14.30
C THR A 505 18.12 -23.50 -14.74
N SER A 506 17.79 -24.56 -14.00
CA SER A 506 18.26 -25.90 -14.31
C SER A 506 17.35 -27.00 -13.78
N GLY A 507 17.39 -28.14 -14.46
CA GLY A 507 16.49 -29.28 -14.26
C GLY A 507 15.39 -29.32 -15.31
N ASP A 508 14.63 -30.41 -15.35
CA ASP A 508 13.60 -30.69 -16.35
C ASP A 508 12.40 -31.39 -15.70
N ASN A 509 11.25 -31.45 -16.36
CA ASN A 509 10.07 -32.22 -15.91
C ASN A 509 9.73 -33.42 -16.82
N PRO A 510 10.54 -34.50 -16.82
CA PRO A 510 10.42 -35.61 -17.75
C PRO A 510 9.07 -36.34 -17.73
N GLY A 511 8.70 -36.91 -18.88
CA GLY A 511 7.41 -37.56 -19.08
C GLY A 511 7.12 -37.85 -20.55
N CYS A 512 6.11 -38.67 -20.83
CA CYS A 512 5.67 -39.03 -22.19
C CYS A 512 6.79 -39.50 -23.13
N ASN A 513 7.78 -40.24 -22.61
CA ASN A 513 8.99 -40.69 -23.34
C ASN A 513 9.90 -39.54 -23.82
N THR A 514 9.88 -38.40 -23.13
CA THR A 514 10.73 -37.24 -23.40
C THR A 514 11.41 -36.77 -22.11
N ASN A 515 12.36 -35.84 -22.22
CA ASN A 515 12.92 -35.14 -21.06
C ASN A 515 11.97 -34.06 -20.52
N GLY A 516 10.83 -33.80 -21.17
CA GLY A 516 9.95 -32.71 -20.81
C GLY A 516 10.55 -31.33 -21.12
N PHE A 517 9.96 -30.31 -20.53
CA PHE A 517 10.45 -28.94 -20.59
C PHE A 517 11.66 -28.75 -19.65
N SER A 518 12.49 -27.77 -19.95
CA SER A 518 13.70 -27.45 -19.16
C SER A 518 13.50 -26.13 -18.43
N ALA A 519 13.92 -26.10 -17.16
CA ALA A 519 14.03 -24.86 -16.42
C ALA A 519 15.14 -23.97 -17.02
N THR A 520 14.91 -22.67 -17.13
CA THR A 520 15.80 -21.73 -17.84
C THR A 520 15.60 -20.31 -17.33
N THR A 521 16.36 -19.34 -17.85
CA THR A 521 16.22 -17.94 -17.41
C THR A 521 14.82 -17.39 -17.68
N GLY A 522 14.19 -16.85 -16.63
CA GLY A 522 12.86 -16.24 -16.69
C GLY A 522 11.76 -17.24 -16.30
N TRP A 523 10.57 -17.06 -16.88
CA TRP A 523 9.51 -18.03 -16.65
C TRP A 523 9.73 -19.30 -17.47
N ASP A 524 9.48 -20.45 -16.88
CA ASP A 524 9.44 -21.74 -17.58
C ASP A 524 8.27 -22.63 -17.10
N PRO A 525 7.79 -23.57 -17.93
CA PRO A 525 6.70 -24.49 -17.59
C PRO A 525 7.20 -25.67 -16.74
N VAL A 526 8.14 -25.42 -15.84
CA VAL A 526 8.64 -26.38 -14.86
C VAL A 526 8.56 -25.78 -13.46
N THR A 527 9.09 -24.57 -13.30
CA THR A 527 9.21 -23.85 -12.03
C THR A 527 8.51 -22.49 -12.00
N GLY A 528 7.91 -22.09 -13.12
CA GLY A 528 7.18 -20.84 -13.23
C GLY A 528 8.14 -19.65 -13.12
N LEU A 529 7.78 -18.66 -12.29
CA LEU A 529 8.64 -17.51 -11.98
C LEU A 529 9.80 -17.85 -11.03
N GLY A 530 9.88 -19.08 -10.50
CA GLY A 530 10.87 -19.52 -9.54
C GLY A 530 10.37 -19.49 -8.09
N THR A 531 11.31 -19.41 -7.13
CA THR A 531 11.03 -19.57 -5.69
C THR A 531 10.96 -18.25 -4.93
N PRO A 532 10.07 -18.10 -3.94
CA PRO A 532 9.78 -16.79 -3.35
C PRO A 532 10.91 -16.26 -2.47
N ASN A 533 11.11 -14.94 -2.49
CA ASN A 533 11.85 -14.21 -1.47
C ASN A 533 10.87 -13.34 -0.67
N TYR A 534 10.65 -13.68 0.61
CA TYR A 534 9.62 -13.04 1.44
C TYR A 534 9.80 -11.52 1.54
N ASP A 535 11.01 -11.04 1.83
CA ASP A 535 11.28 -9.61 1.98
C ASP A 535 11.06 -8.82 0.69
N ALA A 536 11.42 -9.41 -0.45
CA ALA A 536 11.14 -8.83 -1.76
C ALA A 536 9.62 -8.83 -2.05
N LEU A 537 8.89 -9.89 -1.67
CA LEU A 537 7.43 -9.95 -1.80
C LEU A 537 6.74 -8.89 -0.92
N LYS A 538 7.18 -8.68 0.32
CA LYS A 538 6.67 -7.57 1.18
C LYS A 538 6.83 -6.23 0.49
N THR A 539 7.99 -6.00 -0.12
CA THR A 539 8.30 -4.76 -0.82
C THR A 539 7.39 -4.60 -2.04
N ALA A 540 7.21 -5.66 -2.83
CA ALA A 540 6.31 -5.69 -3.98
C ALA A 540 4.82 -5.54 -3.60
N ALA A 541 4.43 -5.96 -2.39
CA ALA A 541 3.07 -5.81 -1.88
C ALA A 541 2.76 -4.38 -1.39
N GLY A 542 3.78 -3.50 -1.31
CA GLY A 542 3.66 -2.11 -0.87
C GLY A 542 3.83 -1.87 0.63
N LEU A 543 4.11 -2.91 1.42
CA LEU A 543 4.21 -2.83 2.89
C LEU A 543 5.31 -1.87 3.34
N THR A 544 6.45 -1.85 2.64
CA THR A 544 7.58 -0.95 2.95
C THR A 544 7.19 0.53 2.77
N PHE A 545 6.37 0.84 1.76
CA PHE A 545 5.87 2.20 1.56
C PHE A 545 4.91 2.61 2.69
N HIS A 546 3.98 1.73 3.09
CA HIS A 546 3.06 2.02 4.19
C HIS A 546 3.79 2.28 5.51
N LEU A 547 4.80 1.47 5.84
CA LEU A 547 5.62 1.63 7.05
C LEU A 547 6.39 2.96 7.04
N ALA A 548 6.91 3.38 5.90
CA ALA A 548 7.68 4.63 5.76
C ALA A 548 6.80 5.88 5.66
N ALA A 549 5.70 5.82 4.91
CA ALA A 549 4.89 6.99 4.55
C ALA A 549 3.87 7.35 5.63
N THR A 550 3.24 6.37 6.28
CA THR A 550 2.17 6.60 7.28
C THR A 550 2.64 7.54 8.41
N PRO A 551 3.82 7.35 9.03
CA PRO A 551 4.31 8.27 10.07
C PRO A 551 4.51 9.70 9.56
N ILE A 552 4.82 9.88 8.27
CA ILE A 552 5.04 11.19 7.65
C ILE A 552 3.70 11.85 7.34
N LEU A 553 2.79 11.13 6.71
CA LEU A 553 1.47 11.62 6.29
C LEU A 553 0.62 12.06 7.48
N TYR A 554 0.61 11.27 8.56
CA TYR A 554 -0.20 11.56 9.75
C TYR A 554 0.53 12.39 10.81
N ARG A 555 1.77 12.86 10.53
CA ARG A 555 2.51 13.72 11.47
C ARG A 555 1.77 15.01 11.79
N VAL A 556 1.05 15.56 10.81
CA VAL A 556 0.27 16.80 10.94
C VAL A 556 -1.17 16.54 10.52
N LEU A 557 -2.09 16.69 11.46
CA LEU A 557 -3.52 16.66 11.21
C LEU A 557 -4.01 18.07 10.89
N ASP A 558 -4.54 18.27 9.68
CA ASP A 558 -4.86 19.59 9.15
C ASP A 558 -6.32 19.65 8.68
N SER A 559 -7.07 20.62 9.19
CA SER A 559 -8.40 20.96 8.70
C SER A 559 -8.29 21.97 7.57
N ARG A 560 -8.77 21.62 6.37
CA ARG A 560 -8.64 22.47 5.18
C ARG A 560 -9.98 22.87 4.61
N ILE A 561 -10.13 24.16 4.31
CA ILE A 561 -11.33 24.70 3.66
C ILE A 561 -11.05 24.84 2.16
N VAL A 562 -11.76 24.07 1.34
CA VAL A 562 -11.71 24.17 -0.13
C VAL A 562 -12.90 25.00 -0.62
N ARG A 563 -12.62 26.16 -1.20
CA ARG A 563 -13.63 27.03 -1.82
C ARG A 563 -13.57 26.89 -3.34
N LYS A 564 -14.68 26.50 -3.98
CA LYS A 564 -14.82 26.48 -5.44
C LYS A 564 -15.83 27.55 -5.88
N PRO A 565 -15.57 28.32 -6.96
CA PRO A 565 -16.51 29.33 -7.45
C PRO A 565 -17.90 28.72 -7.68
N GLY A 566 -18.95 29.33 -7.12
CA GLY A 566 -20.33 28.86 -7.26
C GLY A 566 -20.73 27.62 -6.44
N ARG A 567 -19.85 27.09 -5.57
CA ARG A 567 -20.16 25.97 -4.66
C ARG A 567 -19.96 26.36 -3.20
N ARG A 568 -20.65 25.66 -2.29
CA ARG A 568 -20.42 25.79 -0.84
C ARG A 568 -18.98 25.33 -0.48
N PRO A 569 -18.33 25.94 0.52
CA PRO A 569 -17.03 25.48 1.00
C PRO A 569 -17.09 24.03 1.48
N ILE A 570 -16.05 23.25 1.18
CA ILE A 570 -15.90 21.87 1.66
C ILE A 570 -14.78 21.86 2.70
N ILE A 571 -15.04 21.31 3.89
CA ILE A 571 -13.98 21.04 4.87
C ILE A 571 -13.44 19.64 4.62
N LEU A 572 -12.13 19.55 4.45
CA LEU A 572 -11.38 18.31 4.46
C LEU A 572 -10.75 18.16 5.84
N HIS A 573 -11.10 17.10 6.56
CA HIS A 573 -10.57 16.81 7.89
C HIS A 573 -10.37 15.29 8.04
N PRO A 574 -9.22 14.84 8.55
CA PRO A 574 -8.92 13.41 8.66
C PRO A 574 -9.51 12.74 9.92
N ALA A 575 -10.47 13.36 10.62
CA ALA A 575 -11.01 12.84 11.89
C ALA A 575 -11.64 11.45 11.70
N ARG A 576 -12.48 11.30 10.68
CA ARG A 576 -13.12 10.02 10.35
C ARG A 576 -12.10 8.92 10.05
N THR A 577 -11.01 9.27 9.39
CA THR A 577 -9.93 8.31 9.09
C THR A 577 -9.26 7.84 10.37
N LEU A 578 -8.93 8.75 11.30
CA LEU A 578 -8.36 8.37 12.59
C LEU A 578 -9.33 7.58 13.48
N LEU A 579 -10.63 7.83 13.39
CA LEU A 579 -11.63 7.04 14.13
C LEU A 579 -11.78 5.63 13.57
N LYS A 580 -11.64 5.46 12.25
CA LYS A 580 -11.59 4.14 11.61
C LYS A 580 -10.26 3.41 11.83
N LYS A 581 -9.17 4.16 11.99
CA LYS A 581 -7.79 3.65 12.17
C LYS A 581 -7.08 4.33 13.35
N PRO A 582 -7.47 4.02 14.61
CA PRO A 582 -6.95 4.67 15.81
C PRO A 582 -5.43 4.56 15.97
N GLU A 583 -4.82 3.51 15.45
CA GLU A 583 -3.39 3.23 15.49
C GLU A 583 -2.55 4.30 14.78
N TYR A 584 -3.13 5.05 13.83
CA TYR A 584 -2.44 6.16 13.17
C TYR A 584 -2.28 7.38 14.07
N ALA A 585 -3.11 7.51 15.11
CA ALA A 585 -3.05 8.64 16.04
C ALA A 585 -1.72 8.72 16.82
N LYS A 586 -0.99 7.59 16.94
CA LYS A 586 0.34 7.55 17.56
C LYS A 586 1.38 8.37 16.78
N TYR A 587 1.16 8.59 15.48
CA TYR A 587 2.06 9.36 14.63
C TYR A 587 1.78 10.88 14.66
N VAL A 588 0.60 11.29 15.13
CA VAL A 588 0.19 12.70 15.15
C VAL A 588 1.03 13.48 16.14
N ARG A 589 1.74 14.50 15.63
CA ARG A 589 2.56 15.43 16.42
C ARG A 589 1.99 16.85 16.43
N TYR A 590 1.26 17.23 15.39
CA TYR A 590 0.68 18.56 15.28
C TYR A 590 -0.77 18.47 14.80
N VAL A 591 -1.64 19.29 15.36
CA VAL A 591 -3.05 19.43 14.96
C VAL A 591 -3.31 20.89 14.60
N ARG A 592 -4.01 21.13 13.49
CA ARG A 592 -4.42 22.44 13.00
C ARG A 592 -5.93 22.46 12.77
N GLU A 593 -6.62 23.19 13.62
CA GLU A 593 -8.07 23.33 13.61
C GLU A 593 -8.51 24.73 13.18
N THR A 594 -9.74 24.81 12.69
CA THR A 594 -10.39 26.06 12.29
C THR A 594 -11.78 26.18 12.88
N SER A 595 -12.24 27.41 13.11
CA SER A 595 -13.60 27.70 13.59
C SER A 595 -14.71 27.15 12.67
N ALA A 596 -14.39 26.81 11.42
CA ALA A 596 -15.35 26.20 10.51
C ALA A 596 -15.79 24.77 10.93
N VAL A 597 -15.00 24.07 11.76
CA VAL A 597 -15.32 22.70 12.22
C VAL A 597 -16.60 22.67 13.05
N GLY A 598 -16.84 23.67 13.91
CA GLY A 598 -18.07 23.78 14.71
C GLY A 598 -19.32 24.17 13.95
N LEU A 599 -19.16 24.80 12.78
CA LEU A 599 -20.27 25.44 12.05
C LEU A 599 -20.94 24.54 11.00
N ILE A 600 -20.21 23.57 10.45
CA ILE A 600 -20.73 22.70 9.38
C ILE A 600 -21.59 21.54 9.92
N GLY A 601 -21.47 21.21 11.22
CA GLY A 601 -22.42 20.32 11.92
C GLY A 601 -21.88 19.79 13.26
N PRO A 602 -22.72 19.66 14.31
CA PRO A 602 -22.29 19.22 15.64
C PRO A 602 -21.70 17.80 15.68
N GLU A 603 -22.13 16.92 14.78
CA GLU A 603 -21.58 15.55 14.65
C GLU A 603 -20.10 15.57 14.25
N PHE A 604 -19.72 16.48 13.34
CA PHE A 604 -18.35 16.57 12.84
C PHE A 604 -17.40 17.14 13.90
N LEU A 605 -17.88 18.08 14.73
CA LEU A 605 -17.15 18.54 15.91
C LEU A 605 -16.91 17.38 16.88
N GLN A 606 -17.91 16.54 17.14
CA GLN A 606 -17.74 15.36 17.99
C GLN A 606 -16.70 14.38 17.43
N GLU A 607 -16.72 14.13 16.12
CA GLU A 607 -15.71 13.30 15.44
C GLU A 607 -14.30 13.87 15.59
N SER A 608 -14.12 15.19 15.40
CA SER A 608 -12.83 15.88 15.57
C SER A 608 -12.33 15.77 17.01
N LEU A 609 -13.18 16.04 18.00
CA LEU A 609 -12.83 15.91 19.43
C LEU A 609 -12.50 14.47 19.82
N ALA A 610 -13.21 13.48 19.26
CA ALA A 610 -12.91 12.07 19.48
C ALA A 610 -11.55 11.69 18.88
N ALA A 611 -11.24 12.12 17.66
CA ALA A 611 -9.94 11.90 17.02
C ALA A 611 -8.79 12.57 17.79
N LEU A 612 -9.00 13.79 18.31
CA LEU A 612 -8.01 14.52 19.10
C LEU A 612 -7.62 13.77 20.39
N ARG A 613 -8.59 13.10 21.05
CA ARG A 613 -8.33 12.29 22.26
C ARG A 613 -7.39 11.10 22.00
N LEU A 614 -7.37 10.58 20.77
CA LEU A 614 -6.47 9.48 20.39
C LEU A 614 -5.01 9.94 20.19
N CYS A 615 -4.78 11.25 20.01
CA CYS A 615 -3.48 11.83 19.68
C CYS A 615 -2.56 11.96 20.92
N VAL A 616 -2.26 10.86 21.59
CA VAL A 616 -1.45 10.81 22.83
C VAL A 616 -0.03 11.35 22.70
N ASN A 617 0.43 11.54 21.46
CA ASN A 617 1.77 11.93 21.06
C ASN A 617 1.87 13.39 20.58
N LEU A 618 0.79 14.15 20.76
CA LEU A 618 0.63 15.53 20.32
C LEU A 618 1.65 16.48 20.97
N LYS A 619 2.37 17.23 20.15
CA LYS A 619 3.33 18.26 20.56
C LYS A 619 2.81 19.67 20.38
N GLY A 620 2.04 19.92 19.32
CA GLY A 620 1.55 21.27 19.03
C GLY A 620 0.11 21.31 18.55
N PHE A 621 -0.61 22.34 18.98
CA PHE A 621 -1.97 22.61 18.55
C PHE A 621 -2.05 24.02 17.95
N SER A 622 -2.72 24.16 16.82
CA SER A 622 -2.98 25.45 16.17
C SER A 622 -4.46 25.63 15.93
N TRP A 623 -4.96 26.83 16.22
CA TRP A 623 -6.34 27.24 15.95
C TRP A 623 -6.35 28.49 15.08
N SER A 624 -7.15 28.50 14.01
CA SER A 624 -7.34 29.70 13.16
C SER A 624 -8.82 30.05 12.96
N ASP A 625 -9.13 31.30 13.26
CA ASP A 625 -10.43 31.93 13.02
C ASP A 625 -10.33 32.94 11.85
N ASP A 626 -10.43 32.43 10.62
CA ASP A 626 -10.15 33.20 9.39
C ASP A 626 -11.35 34.01 8.89
N SER A 627 -12.45 34.07 9.66
CA SER A 627 -13.65 34.78 9.24
C SER A 627 -13.93 35.99 10.12
N LYS A 628 -14.29 37.11 9.48
CA LYS A 628 -14.75 38.33 10.17
C LYS A 628 -16.13 38.17 10.82
N ASP A 629 -16.86 37.13 10.42
CA ASP A 629 -18.30 36.97 10.67
C ASP A 629 -18.61 35.94 11.77
N LEU A 630 -17.60 35.19 12.23
CA LEU A 630 -17.76 34.08 13.17
C LEU A 630 -16.92 34.38 14.41
N VAL A 631 -17.55 34.93 15.43
CA VAL A 631 -16.92 35.19 16.72
C VAL A 631 -17.50 34.19 17.72
N ASP A 632 -17.01 32.95 17.73
CA ASP A 632 -17.41 31.98 18.75
C ASP A 632 -16.21 31.40 19.52
N TYR A 633 -15.80 32.16 20.54
CA TYR A 633 -14.74 31.79 21.47
C TYR A 633 -15.11 30.68 22.45
N GLU A 634 -16.41 30.38 22.57
CA GLU A 634 -16.90 29.35 23.49
C GLU A 634 -16.51 27.94 23.02
N GLU A 635 -16.29 27.72 21.72
CA GLU A 635 -15.96 26.40 21.20
C GLU A 635 -14.57 25.92 21.65
N LEU A 636 -13.56 26.81 21.59
CA LEU A 636 -12.22 26.53 22.14
C LEU A 636 -12.29 26.19 23.64
N ARG A 637 -13.06 26.98 24.39
CA ARG A 637 -13.22 26.88 25.85
C ARG A 637 -13.94 25.60 26.25
N ALA A 638 -15.10 25.34 25.65
CA ALA A 638 -15.98 24.24 26.02
C ALA A 638 -15.52 22.88 25.47
N SER A 639 -14.83 22.86 24.32
CA SER A 639 -14.56 21.61 23.59
C SER A 639 -13.08 21.21 23.56
N PHE A 640 -12.19 22.12 23.15
CA PHE A 640 -10.79 21.78 22.87
C PHE A 640 -9.87 21.86 24.09
N PHE A 641 -9.92 22.95 24.86
CA PHE A 641 -9.04 23.16 26.02
C PHE A 641 -9.08 22.01 27.06
N PRO A 642 -10.25 21.45 27.42
CA PRO A 642 -10.30 20.32 28.36
C PRO A 642 -9.51 19.10 27.88
N ILE A 643 -9.50 18.82 26.57
CA ILE A 643 -8.76 17.71 25.97
C ILE A 643 -7.27 18.05 25.90
N LEU A 644 -6.93 19.25 25.44
CA LEU A 644 -5.54 19.68 25.29
C LEU A 644 -4.76 19.71 26.61
N ARG A 645 -5.43 20.00 27.73
CA ARG A 645 -4.82 20.01 29.06
C ARG A 645 -4.31 18.66 29.54
N VAL A 646 -4.89 17.56 29.06
CA VAL A 646 -4.46 16.21 29.43
C VAL A 646 -3.47 15.60 28.44
N LEU A 647 -3.22 16.28 27.32
CA LEU A 647 -2.26 15.86 26.30
C LEU A 647 -0.88 16.50 26.54
N PRO A 648 0.23 15.86 26.10
CA PRO A 648 1.60 16.31 26.39
C PRO A 648 2.05 17.47 25.50
N ILE A 649 1.19 18.46 25.28
CA ILE A 649 1.45 19.56 24.36
C ILE A 649 2.54 20.50 24.89
N LYS A 650 3.32 21.04 23.94
CA LYS A 650 4.40 22.01 24.17
C LYS A 650 4.22 23.30 23.38
N GLU A 651 3.41 23.26 22.32
CA GLU A 651 3.19 24.40 21.44
C GLU A 651 1.69 24.70 21.31
N ILE A 652 1.31 25.96 21.53
CA ILE A 652 -0.03 26.45 21.21
C ILE A 652 0.08 27.67 20.30
N VAL A 653 -0.64 27.64 19.18
CA VAL A 653 -0.78 28.76 18.25
C VAL A 653 -2.27 29.08 18.13
N ILE A 654 -2.65 30.32 18.39
CA ILE A 654 -4.04 30.76 18.32
C ILE A 654 -4.11 32.03 17.49
N HIS A 655 -4.81 31.97 16.36
CA HIS A 655 -5.11 33.10 15.49
C HIS A 655 -6.59 33.45 15.64
N THR A 656 -6.88 34.66 16.11
CA THR A 656 -8.25 35.11 16.40
C THR A 656 -8.48 36.53 15.91
N TYR A 657 -9.75 36.89 15.67
CA TYR A 657 -10.11 38.22 15.20
C TYR A 657 -9.98 39.31 16.31
N PRO A 658 -10.81 39.38 17.39
CA PRO A 658 -10.65 40.30 18.54
C PRO A 658 -9.73 39.86 19.71
N GLY A 659 -8.99 38.76 19.59
CA GLY A 659 -8.17 38.20 20.68
C GLY A 659 -8.93 37.32 21.67
N LEU A 660 -8.22 36.79 22.69
CA LEU A 660 -8.82 35.95 23.74
C LEU A 660 -9.57 36.80 24.79
N SER A 661 -10.69 36.27 25.29
CA SER A 661 -11.45 36.83 26.41
C SER A 661 -10.73 36.64 27.75
N GLU A 662 -11.17 37.32 28.81
CA GLU A 662 -10.55 37.17 30.15
C GLU A 662 -10.71 35.76 30.72
N GLU A 663 -11.85 35.13 30.45
CA GLU A 663 -12.18 33.76 30.85
C GLU A 663 -11.26 32.76 30.14
N LEU A 664 -11.12 32.88 28.81
CA LEU A 664 -10.22 32.04 28.03
C LEU A 664 -8.76 32.21 28.45
N TRP A 665 -8.33 33.44 28.73
CA TRP A 665 -6.99 33.71 29.26
C TRP A 665 -6.77 33.02 30.60
N SER A 666 -7.75 33.08 31.51
CA SER A 666 -7.67 32.44 32.82
C SER A 666 -7.56 30.91 32.72
N GLU A 667 -8.18 30.29 31.71
CA GLU A 667 -8.01 28.86 31.45
C GLU A 667 -6.67 28.53 30.76
N PHE A 668 -6.23 29.40 29.84
CA PHE A 668 -4.99 29.23 29.08
C PHE A 668 -3.74 29.27 29.97
N ILE A 669 -3.71 30.11 31.01
CA ILE A 669 -2.53 30.24 31.89
C ILE A 669 -2.33 29.05 32.85
N GLU A 670 -3.26 28.12 32.90
CA GLU A 670 -3.14 26.90 33.70
C GLU A 670 -2.48 25.75 32.92
N PHE A 671 -2.21 25.91 31.63
CA PHE A 671 -1.37 24.97 30.91
C PHE A 671 0.04 24.97 31.50
N THR A 672 0.65 23.79 31.64
CA THR A 672 1.98 23.65 32.23
C THR A 672 2.98 23.13 31.22
N GLY A 673 4.22 23.63 31.29
CA GLY A 673 5.32 23.14 30.46
C GLY A 673 5.23 23.49 28.98
N LEU A 674 4.44 24.50 28.60
CA LEU A 674 4.44 25.08 27.26
C LEU A 674 5.80 25.72 26.96
N GLN A 675 6.33 25.43 25.77
CA GLN A 675 7.60 25.96 25.27
C GLN A 675 7.37 27.03 24.21
N LYS A 676 6.28 26.94 23.44
CA LYS A 676 5.92 27.90 22.40
C LYS A 676 4.49 28.37 22.57
N VAL A 677 4.31 29.68 22.60
CA VAL A 677 3.01 30.32 22.60
C VAL A 677 2.99 31.36 21.50
N ALA A 678 2.00 31.28 20.62
CA ALA A 678 1.75 32.28 19.59
C ALA A 678 0.30 32.72 19.64
N ILE A 679 0.05 33.98 19.96
CA ILE A 679 -1.31 34.53 20.00
C ILE A 679 -1.36 35.71 19.05
N TRP A 680 -2.02 35.47 17.92
CA TRP A 680 -2.19 36.44 16.85
C TRP A 680 -3.60 37.03 16.89
N THR A 681 -3.69 38.35 16.97
CA THR A 681 -4.95 39.10 16.95
C THR A 681 -5.04 39.97 15.71
N VAL A 682 -6.13 39.85 14.94
CA VAL A 682 -6.35 40.64 13.71
C VAL A 682 -6.77 42.08 14.05
N GLU A 683 -7.61 42.27 15.06
CA GLU A 683 -8.13 43.58 15.48
C GLU A 683 -7.97 43.80 17.00
N GLY A 684 -7.44 44.96 17.39
CA GLY A 684 -7.21 45.36 18.78
C GLY A 684 -5.91 44.81 19.41
N PRO A 685 -5.41 45.45 20.49
CA PRO A 685 -4.29 44.92 21.25
C PRO A 685 -4.68 43.62 21.97
N PRO A 686 -3.71 42.74 22.32
CA PRO A 686 -3.96 41.65 23.25
C PRO A 686 -4.58 42.24 24.52
N ARG A 687 -5.83 41.84 24.82
CA ARG A 687 -6.65 42.49 25.86
C ARG A 687 -6.05 42.38 27.26
N ILE A 688 -5.25 41.34 27.51
CA ILE A 688 -4.58 41.08 28.78
C ILE A 688 -3.13 40.71 28.51
N LEU A 689 -2.19 41.49 29.07
CA LEU A 689 -0.76 41.18 29.02
C LEU A 689 -0.14 40.99 30.41
N GLN A 690 -0.84 41.31 31.50
CA GLN A 690 -0.30 41.20 32.86
C GLN A 690 -0.68 39.85 33.50
N GLY A 691 0.20 39.33 34.37
CA GLY A 691 -0.06 38.15 35.22
C GLY A 691 0.22 36.77 34.58
N TRP A 692 0.11 36.62 33.26
CA TRP A 692 0.32 35.32 32.61
C TRP A 692 1.81 34.91 32.52
N SER A 693 2.70 35.89 32.38
CA SER A 693 4.13 35.67 32.16
C SER A 693 4.82 35.04 33.37
N GLU A 694 4.31 35.27 34.58
CA GLU A 694 4.81 34.64 35.80
C GLU A 694 4.53 33.13 35.82
N LYS A 695 3.36 32.72 35.30
CA LYS A 695 2.95 31.30 35.25
C LYS A 695 3.64 30.52 34.13
N LEU A 696 3.59 31.06 32.90
CA LEU A 696 4.11 30.36 31.72
C LEU A 696 5.60 30.62 31.47
N GLY A 697 6.11 31.76 31.94
CA GLY A 697 7.46 32.22 31.62
C GLY A 697 8.62 31.29 31.94
N PRO A 698 8.59 30.52 33.04
CA PRO A 698 9.68 29.60 33.37
C PRO A 698 9.97 28.51 32.33
N SER A 699 9.03 28.18 31.43
CA SER A 699 9.21 27.15 30.40
C SER A 699 9.25 27.67 28.96
N LEU A 700 8.90 28.94 28.73
CA LEU A 700 8.76 29.48 27.38
C LEU A 700 10.12 29.77 26.73
N THR A 701 10.28 29.25 25.52
CA THR A 701 11.43 29.49 24.64
C THR A 701 11.05 30.25 23.38
N HIS A 702 9.77 30.19 22.96
CA HIS A 702 9.26 30.86 21.78
C HIS A 702 7.98 31.61 22.12
N LEU A 703 7.94 32.89 21.76
CA LEU A 703 6.77 33.72 22.00
C LEU A 703 6.44 34.55 20.76
N GLU A 704 5.18 34.49 20.35
CA GLU A 704 4.61 35.42 19.38
C GLU A 704 3.41 36.12 20.02
N LEU A 705 3.49 37.45 20.06
CA LEU A 705 2.38 38.32 20.41
C LEU A 705 2.06 39.18 19.19
N GLY A 706 0.77 39.20 18.83
CA GLY A 706 0.21 39.98 17.72
C GLY A 706 0.37 41.50 17.87
N ARG A 707 -0.69 42.27 17.57
CA ARG A 707 -0.60 43.74 17.47
C ARG A 707 -0.55 44.42 18.85
N CYS A 708 0.62 44.57 19.47
CA CYS A 708 0.82 45.27 20.76
C CYS A 708 0.79 46.82 20.67
N ALA A 709 0.24 47.39 19.60
CA ALA A 709 0.16 48.84 19.43
C ALA A 709 -0.73 49.47 20.51
N GLY A 710 -0.23 50.53 21.15
CA GLY A 710 -0.92 51.22 22.25
C GLY A 710 -0.65 50.65 23.65
N VAL A 711 0.12 49.55 23.77
CA VAL A 711 0.56 49.02 25.07
C VAL A 711 1.73 49.87 25.61
N PRO A 712 1.66 50.37 26.87
CA PRO A 712 2.76 51.08 27.49
C PRO A 712 4.06 50.25 27.56
N ALA A 713 5.20 50.87 27.27
CA ALA A 713 6.52 50.20 27.30
C ALA A 713 6.83 49.53 28.65
N SER A 714 6.42 50.15 29.77
CA SER A 714 6.59 49.59 31.11
C SER A 714 5.88 48.25 31.31
N ILE A 715 4.71 48.06 30.68
CA ILE A 715 3.97 46.80 30.76
C ILE A 715 4.70 45.72 29.98
N LEU A 716 5.15 46.02 28.75
CA LEU A 716 5.90 45.06 27.93
C LEU A 716 7.17 44.62 28.67
N VAL A 717 7.97 45.56 29.18
CA VAL A 717 9.20 45.25 29.92
C VAL A 717 8.90 44.37 31.15
N SER A 718 7.84 44.68 31.92
CA SER A 718 7.41 43.86 33.06
C SER A 718 7.05 42.42 32.67
N VAL A 719 6.49 42.21 31.48
CA VAL A 719 6.13 40.88 30.98
C VAL A 719 7.39 40.10 30.60
N PHE A 720 8.26 40.71 29.80
CA PHE A 720 9.46 40.05 29.28
C PHE A 720 10.50 39.74 30.35
N LEU A 721 10.52 40.49 31.46
CA LEU A 721 11.34 40.19 32.64
C LEU A 721 11.10 38.78 33.21
N HIS A 722 9.90 38.22 33.02
CA HIS A 722 9.55 36.89 33.51
C HIS A 722 9.85 35.76 32.50
N LEU A 723 10.53 36.04 31.38
CA LEU A 723 10.78 35.08 30.29
C LEU A 723 12.28 34.77 30.10
N PRO A 724 12.99 34.24 31.12
CA PRO A 724 14.45 34.12 31.09
C PRO A 724 14.98 33.12 30.05
N LEU A 725 14.17 32.15 29.62
CA LEU A 725 14.55 31.12 28.65
C LEU A 725 14.19 31.48 27.20
N LEU A 726 13.65 32.67 26.95
CA LEU A 726 13.16 33.05 25.64
C LEU A 726 14.30 33.12 24.60
N GLN A 727 14.16 32.35 23.53
CA GLN A 727 15.10 32.24 22.41
C GLN A 727 14.56 32.92 21.15
N SER A 728 13.25 32.86 20.92
CA SER A 728 12.59 33.45 19.75
C SER A 728 11.42 34.34 20.17
N LEU A 729 11.42 35.57 19.67
CA LEU A 729 10.39 36.56 19.96
C LEU A 729 9.87 37.20 18.68
N ARG A 730 8.56 37.07 18.46
CA ARG A 730 7.82 37.86 17.48
C ARG A 730 6.89 38.84 18.19
N LEU A 731 7.17 40.12 18.05
CA LEU A 731 6.46 41.18 18.77
C LEU A 731 6.14 42.33 17.83
N LYS A 732 4.88 42.45 17.42
CA LYS A 732 4.42 43.51 16.51
C LYS A 732 3.77 44.65 17.28
N GLY A 733 3.84 45.87 16.75
CA GLY A 733 3.21 47.03 17.38
C GLY A 733 3.90 47.58 18.64
N ALA A 734 5.01 47.01 19.10
CA ALA A 734 5.74 47.54 20.27
C ALA A 734 6.51 48.84 19.93
N PRO A 735 6.58 49.83 20.84
CA PRO A 735 7.40 51.02 20.66
C PRO A 735 8.88 50.68 20.46
N ALA A 736 9.58 51.35 19.52
CA ALA A 736 11.00 51.08 19.24
C ALA A 736 11.92 51.23 20.47
N THR A 737 11.57 52.12 21.40
CA THR A 737 12.27 52.29 22.69
C THR A 737 12.11 51.08 23.61
N ALA A 738 10.93 50.43 23.61
CA ALA A 738 10.67 49.26 24.45
C ALA A 738 11.44 48.02 23.97
N ILE A 739 11.63 47.86 22.65
CA ILE A 739 12.42 46.75 22.10
C ILE A 739 13.85 46.76 22.65
N LEU A 740 14.49 47.94 22.71
CA LEU A 740 15.85 48.06 23.24
C LEU A 740 15.91 47.64 24.72
N GLU A 741 14.94 48.06 25.53
CA GLU A 741 14.83 47.67 26.93
C GLU A 741 14.53 46.16 27.08
N ILE A 742 13.71 45.58 26.23
CA ILE A 742 13.42 44.14 26.27
C ILE A 742 14.68 43.31 26.02
N LEU A 743 15.50 43.70 25.05
CA LEU A 743 16.75 43.00 24.70
C LEU A 743 17.82 43.05 25.79
N THR A 744 17.69 43.95 26.78
CA THR A 744 18.61 43.98 27.93
C THR A 744 18.23 42.98 29.01
N PHE A 745 17.02 42.41 28.97
CA PHE A 745 16.52 41.43 29.95
C PHE A 745 16.46 39.99 29.42
N LEU A 746 16.74 39.77 28.13
CA LEU A 746 16.61 38.46 27.49
C LEU A 746 17.97 37.92 27.02
N PRO A 747 18.75 37.26 27.90
CA PRO A 747 20.12 36.81 27.57
C PRO A 747 20.17 35.72 26.50
N ASN A 748 19.11 34.90 26.42
CA ASN A 748 19.04 33.75 25.52
C ASN A 748 18.39 34.07 24.17
N LEU A 749 17.94 35.31 23.96
CA LEU A 749 17.21 35.66 22.75
C LEU A 749 18.16 35.72 21.56
N VAL A 750 17.88 34.87 20.57
CA VAL A 750 18.63 34.74 19.32
C VAL A 750 17.82 35.13 18.10
N GLN A 751 16.48 35.09 18.17
CA GLN A 751 15.60 35.47 17.06
C GLN A 751 14.62 36.58 17.49
N LEU A 752 14.54 37.64 16.68
CA LEU A 752 13.61 38.75 16.87
C LEU A 752 12.90 39.08 15.56
N ASP A 753 11.56 39.03 15.54
CA ASP A 753 10.70 39.61 14.49
C ASP A 753 9.87 40.74 15.10
N THR A 754 10.13 41.98 14.68
CA THR A 754 9.48 43.15 15.27
C THR A 754 9.13 44.23 14.25
N GLU A 755 8.28 45.17 14.65
CA GLU A 755 7.90 46.33 13.86
C GLU A 755 8.61 47.59 14.35
N TYR A 756 9.11 48.41 13.42
CA TYR A 756 9.66 49.72 13.76
C TYR A 756 8.55 50.77 13.85
N LEU A 757 8.21 51.17 15.08
CA LEU A 757 7.33 52.28 15.39
C LEU A 757 8.10 53.37 16.16
N TRP A 758 8.25 54.55 15.54
CA TRP A 758 8.95 55.66 16.18
C TRP A 758 8.24 56.11 17.46
N SER A 759 8.97 56.12 18.58
CA SER A 759 8.43 56.45 19.91
C SER A 759 9.28 57.42 20.73
N GLY A 760 10.22 58.15 20.08
CA GLY A 760 11.14 59.09 20.73
C GLY A 760 12.54 58.51 20.97
N VAL A 761 13.34 59.20 21.79
CA VAL A 761 14.72 58.78 22.14
C VAL A 761 14.65 57.94 23.41
N SER A 762 15.26 56.74 23.38
CA SER A 762 15.36 55.89 24.58
C SER A 762 16.14 56.59 25.67
N ARG A 763 15.66 56.52 26.92
CA ARG A 763 16.43 56.96 28.10
C ARG A 763 17.39 55.88 28.60
N TYR A 764 17.26 54.67 28.07
CA TYR A 764 18.08 53.52 28.40
C TYR A 764 19.36 53.54 27.56
N THR A 765 20.51 53.61 28.22
CA THR A 765 21.83 53.68 27.59
C THR A 765 22.57 52.34 27.60
N ASP A 766 22.01 51.31 28.22
CA ASP A 766 22.67 50.01 28.34
C ASP A 766 22.66 49.27 27.01
N VAL A 767 23.75 48.52 26.78
CA VAL A 767 23.92 47.73 25.57
C VAL A 767 23.10 46.45 25.69
N PRO A 768 22.32 46.06 24.66
CA PRO A 768 21.61 44.79 24.64
C PRO A 768 22.49 43.61 25.06
N ILE A 769 21.93 42.74 25.92
CA ILE A 769 22.60 41.52 26.36
C ILE A 769 22.35 40.37 25.38
N ALA A 770 21.18 40.39 24.71
CA ALA A 770 20.81 39.45 23.67
C ALA A 770 21.82 39.46 22.51
N SER A 771 22.09 38.29 21.94
CA SER A 771 22.97 38.11 20.78
C SER A 771 22.17 37.53 19.63
N LEU A 772 21.53 38.42 18.86
CA LEU A 772 20.64 38.02 17.78
C LEU A 772 21.41 37.34 16.65
N ARG A 773 20.91 36.16 16.24
CA ARG A 773 21.28 35.45 15.01
C ARG A 773 20.31 35.75 13.88
N ASP A 774 19.04 35.97 14.20
CA ASP A 774 17.99 36.24 13.22
C ASP A 774 17.23 37.52 13.59
N LEU A 775 17.24 38.49 12.69
CA LEU A 775 16.52 39.76 12.87
C LEU A 775 15.59 40.02 11.69
N THR A 776 14.30 40.08 11.96
CA THR A 776 13.27 40.58 11.04
C THR A 776 12.73 41.92 11.53
N VAL A 777 12.80 42.93 10.68
CA VAL A 777 12.24 44.26 10.94
C VAL A 777 11.15 44.56 9.93
N ARG A 778 9.96 44.93 10.43
CA ARG A 778 8.79 45.33 9.65
C ARG A 778 8.57 46.83 9.78
N THR A 779 8.20 47.53 8.71
CA THR A 779 7.91 48.97 8.80
C THR A 779 6.89 49.41 7.75
N SER A 780 5.90 50.21 8.17
CA SER A 780 4.77 50.71 7.35
C SER A 780 4.98 52.10 6.77
N SER A 781 6.05 52.80 7.17
CA SER A 781 6.44 54.09 6.62
C SER A 781 7.95 54.28 6.82
N VAL A 782 8.65 54.48 5.71
CA VAL A 782 10.00 55.06 5.71
C VAL A 782 9.83 56.58 5.83
N ASP A 783 9.33 57.06 6.97
CA ASP A 783 8.78 58.42 7.09
C ASP A 783 9.77 59.54 6.68
N VAL A 784 9.15 60.62 6.21
CA VAL A 784 9.60 61.93 5.72
C VAL A 784 10.62 62.64 6.62
N GLN A 785 10.84 62.18 7.87
CA GLN A 785 11.90 62.65 8.78
C GLN A 785 13.19 61.80 8.77
N GLY A 786 13.29 60.82 7.88
CA GLY A 786 14.55 60.38 7.31
C GLY A 786 14.93 58.91 7.59
N PRO A 787 15.39 58.16 6.57
CA PRO A 787 15.99 56.82 6.69
C PRO A 787 17.04 56.70 7.81
N ARG A 788 17.73 57.80 8.17
CA ARG A 788 18.81 57.84 9.16
C ARG A 788 18.44 57.25 10.53
N ARG A 789 17.19 57.36 10.99
CA ARG A 789 16.80 56.90 12.34
C ARG A 789 16.56 55.39 12.43
N LEU A 790 15.95 54.79 11.40
CA LEU A 790 15.75 53.33 11.33
C LEU A 790 17.08 52.59 11.35
N TRP A 791 18.02 52.99 10.49
CA TRP A 791 19.33 52.33 10.39
C TRP A 791 20.15 52.45 11.67
N THR A 792 20.08 53.61 12.34
CA THR A 792 20.72 53.82 13.63
C THR A 792 20.11 52.91 14.69
N TRP A 793 18.78 52.77 14.70
CA TRP A 793 18.09 51.88 15.63
C TRP A 793 18.42 50.40 15.38
N ILE A 794 18.38 49.92 14.12
CA ILE A 794 18.77 48.54 13.78
C ILE A 794 20.20 48.25 14.26
N LYS A 795 21.12 49.20 14.06
CA LYS A 795 22.51 49.08 14.55
C LYS A 795 22.55 48.93 16.08
N THR A 796 21.72 49.66 16.83
CA THR A 796 21.68 49.52 18.29
C THR A 796 21.16 48.16 18.76
N LEU A 797 20.38 47.43 17.96
CA LEU A 797 19.95 46.06 18.26
C LEU A 797 21.06 45.02 18.10
N LEU A 798 22.13 45.37 17.37
CA LEU A 798 23.18 44.44 16.91
C LEU A 798 24.57 44.86 17.42
N PRO A 799 24.79 44.91 18.75
CA PRO A 799 26.03 45.44 19.31
C PRO A 799 27.25 44.51 19.16
N ARG A 800 27.05 43.23 18.80
CA ARG A 800 28.09 42.17 18.78
C ARG A 800 27.99 41.31 17.51
N PRO A 801 29.09 40.70 17.04
CA PRO A 801 29.08 39.79 15.88
C PRO A 801 28.32 38.50 16.21
N SER A 802 27.10 38.36 15.69
CA SER A 802 26.31 37.12 15.83
C SER A 802 25.24 36.93 14.76
N LEU A 803 24.93 37.95 13.96
CA LEU A 803 23.81 37.93 13.04
C LEU A 803 24.10 37.03 11.85
N GLU A 804 23.26 36.01 11.66
CA GLU A 804 23.29 35.08 10.52
C GLU A 804 22.24 35.46 9.47
N SER A 805 21.08 35.99 9.88
CA SER A 805 19.98 36.36 9.00
C SER A 805 19.43 37.76 9.30
N PHE A 806 19.33 38.60 8.26
CA PHE A 806 18.70 39.91 8.33
C PHE A 806 17.56 40.00 7.31
N THR A 807 16.36 40.31 7.78
CA THR A 807 15.18 40.52 6.94
C THR A 807 14.57 41.90 7.20
N LEU A 808 14.36 42.69 6.14
CA LEU A 808 13.68 43.98 6.18
C LEU A 808 12.43 43.95 5.29
N ASN A 809 11.27 43.95 5.95
CA ASN A 809 9.95 44.00 5.30
C ASN A 809 9.41 45.44 5.39
N ALA A 810 9.68 46.25 4.36
CA ALA A 810 9.20 47.61 4.27
C ALA A 810 7.98 47.72 3.33
N PHE A 811 6.96 48.49 3.72
CA PHE A 811 5.86 48.90 2.86
C PHE A 811 5.87 50.43 2.78
N SER A 812 5.91 51.01 1.58
CA SER A 812 5.87 52.47 1.37
C SER A 812 4.60 52.88 0.63
N THR A 813 3.90 53.90 1.14
CA THR A 813 2.73 54.52 0.48
C THR A 813 3.11 55.74 -0.37
N GLN A 814 4.38 56.20 -0.36
CA GLN A 814 4.81 57.47 -0.98
C GLN A 814 6.04 57.38 -1.91
N GLY A 815 6.59 56.20 -2.19
CA GLY A 815 7.76 56.02 -3.08
C GLY A 815 8.95 55.32 -2.41
N ASP A 816 9.94 54.95 -3.23
CA ASP A 816 10.97 53.92 -2.98
C ASP A 816 11.69 53.97 -1.61
N ALA A 817 11.74 52.83 -0.92
CA ALA A 817 12.50 52.64 0.31
C ALA A 817 13.99 52.37 0.01
N SER A 818 14.80 53.40 -0.27
CA SER A 818 16.23 53.19 -0.57
C SER A 818 17.05 52.82 0.68
N MET A 819 17.88 51.79 0.61
CA MET A 819 18.83 51.43 1.68
C MET A 819 20.17 52.17 1.51
N PRO A 820 20.63 52.97 2.49
CA PRO A 820 21.89 53.69 2.38
C PRO A 820 23.10 52.76 2.40
N ARG A 821 24.05 52.94 1.48
CA ARG A 821 25.35 52.24 1.48
C ARG A 821 26.09 52.31 2.83
N ARG A 822 25.95 53.43 3.55
CA ARG A 822 26.53 53.60 4.89
C ARG A 822 26.02 52.53 5.88
N PHE A 823 24.75 52.13 5.79
CA PHE A 823 24.21 51.07 6.65
C PHE A 823 24.86 49.72 6.34
N ILE A 824 25.06 49.38 5.06
CA ILE A 824 25.76 48.15 4.65
C ILE A 824 27.19 48.11 5.22
N LEU A 825 27.91 49.24 5.12
CA LEU A 825 29.25 49.38 5.68
C LEU A 825 29.24 49.28 7.21
N ASP A 826 28.29 49.93 7.87
CA ASP A 826 28.10 49.86 9.32
C ASP A 826 27.76 48.44 9.78
N LEU A 827 26.95 47.69 9.02
CA LEU A 827 26.61 46.30 9.29
C LEU A 827 27.84 45.40 9.12
N ALA A 828 28.64 45.60 8.07
CA ALA A 828 29.86 44.85 7.83
C ALA A 828 30.92 45.06 8.92
N ASN A 829 30.99 46.26 9.53
CA ASN A 829 31.91 46.53 10.64
C ASN A 829 31.70 45.59 11.85
N THR A 830 30.49 45.06 12.02
CA THR A 830 30.16 44.19 13.17
C THR A 830 29.78 42.77 12.74
N GLN A 831 29.13 42.55 11.60
CA GLN A 831 28.49 41.28 11.22
C GLN A 831 29.13 40.59 10.00
N LYS A 832 30.29 41.08 9.54
CA LYS A 832 30.95 40.60 8.32
C LYS A 832 31.12 39.08 8.27
N ASP A 833 31.59 38.46 9.35
CA ASP A 833 31.96 37.04 9.35
C ASP A 833 30.77 36.09 9.59
N THR A 834 29.62 36.61 10.04
CA THR A 834 28.48 35.80 10.48
C THR A 834 27.30 35.82 9.52
N LEU A 835 27.08 36.92 8.78
CA LEU A 835 25.88 37.12 7.98
C LEU A 835 25.85 36.20 6.74
N LYS A 836 24.81 35.36 6.67
CA LYS A 836 24.56 34.38 5.60
C LYS A 836 23.35 34.73 4.74
N TYR A 837 22.31 35.30 5.34
CA TYR A 837 21.05 35.60 4.67
C TYR A 837 20.75 37.10 4.78
N PHE A 838 20.56 37.76 3.64
CA PHE A 838 20.18 39.16 3.58
C PHE A 838 18.96 39.34 2.69
N VAL A 839 17.81 39.64 3.30
CA VAL A 839 16.52 39.77 2.63
C VAL A 839 15.98 41.18 2.85
N ALA A 840 15.80 41.94 1.78
CA ALA A 840 15.31 43.32 1.81
C ALA A 840 14.48 43.59 0.54
N ASP A 841 13.50 42.73 0.29
CA ASP A 841 12.75 42.65 -0.97
C ASP A 841 12.12 43.96 -1.39
N SER A 842 11.64 44.76 -0.43
CA SER A 842 11.00 46.05 -0.70
C SER A 842 11.97 47.24 -0.64
N ALA A 843 13.24 47.03 -0.28
CA ALA A 843 14.23 48.08 -0.17
C ALA A 843 15.06 48.18 -1.44
N LEU A 844 15.12 49.38 -2.02
CA LEU A 844 15.86 49.65 -3.25
C LEU A 844 17.37 49.72 -2.96
N LEU A 845 18.13 48.90 -3.69
CA LEU A 845 19.58 48.83 -3.71
C LEU A 845 20.11 49.07 -5.13
N THR A 846 21.31 49.62 -5.26
CA THR A 846 22.00 49.70 -6.55
C THR A 846 22.79 48.42 -6.82
N LEU A 847 23.16 48.14 -8.09
CA LEU A 847 24.04 47.01 -8.41
C LEU A 847 25.41 47.11 -7.72
N GLU A 848 25.91 48.33 -7.52
CA GLU A 848 27.12 48.56 -6.72
C GLU A 848 26.92 48.19 -5.24
N ASP A 849 25.70 48.35 -4.70
CA ASP A 849 25.39 47.91 -3.33
C ASP A 849 25.29 46.38 -3.24
N VAL A 850 24.77 45.72 -4.27
CA VAL A 850 24.82 44.25 -4.41
C VAL A 850 26.28 43.78 -4.44
N GLN A 851 27.13 44.46 -5.22
CA GLN A 851 28.57 44.20 -5.25
C GLN A 851 29.23 44.42 -3.89
N CYS A 852 28.85 45.48 -3.19
CA CYS A 852 29.30 45.78 -1.84
C CYS A 852 28.93 44.64 -0.88
N LEU A 853 27.68 44.14 -0.91
CA LEU A 853 27.21 43.03 -0.08
C LEU A 853 28.00 41.74 -0.37
N CYS A 854 28.11 41.35 -1.64
CA CYS A 854 28.85 40.15 -2.04
C CYS A 854 30.34 40.22 -1.68
N THR A 855 30.92 41.42 -1.65
CA THR A 855 32.35 41.61 -1.32
C THR A 855 32.60 41.66 0.18
N LEU A 856 31.72 42.32 0.94
CA LEU A 856 31.92 42.56 2.37
C LEU A 856 31.56 41.34 3.22
N PHE A 857 30.63 40.49 2.80
CA PHE A 857 30.11 39.37 3.59
C PHE A 857 30.53 38.02 2.97
N PRO A 858 31.68 37.45 3.37
CA PRO A 858 32.21 36.20 2.79
C PRO A 858 31.35 34.96 3.08
N ALA A 859 30.46 35.03 4.08
CA ALA A 859 29.55 33.96 4.45
C ALA A 859 28.18 34.02 3.73
N LEU A 860 27.94 35.02 2.87
CA LEU A 860 26.64 35.28 2.26
C LEU A 860 26.21 34.13 1.31
N GLU A 861 25.12 33.45 1.66
CA GLU A 861 24.51 32.35 0.93
C GLU A 861 23.23 32.76 0.19
N GLU A 862 22.49 33.73 0.73
CA GLU A 862 21.26 34.26 0.12
C GLU A 862 21.24 35.78 0.13
N LEU A 863 20.92 36.36 -1.03
CA LEU A 863 20.69 37.77 -1.19
C LEU A 863 19.36 38.00 -1.91
N SER A 864 18.42 38.65 -1.23
CA SER A 864 17.13 39.05 -1.78
C SER A 864 16.93 40.55 -1.61
N CYS A 865 16.67 41.29 -2.69
CA CYS A 865 16.49 42.74 -2.63
C CYS A 865 15.77 43.31 -3.85
N SER A 866 15.32 44.56 -3.76
CA SER A 866 14.91 45.31 -4.95
C SER A 866 16.09 46.04 -5.58
N VAL A 867 16.23 45.99 -6.91
CA VAL A 867 17.21 46.79 -7.65
C VAL A 867 16.54 47.65 -8.71
N ALA A 868 17.00 48.90 -8.83
CA ALA A 868 16.54 49.80 -9.88
C ALA A 868 17.14 49.35 -11.22
N PHE A 869 16.27 48.90 -12.14
CA PHE A 869 16.48 48.81 -13.59
C PHE A 869 17.88 48.37 -14.07
N CYS A 870 18.01 47.11 -14.50
CA CYS A 870 19.23 46.56 -15.12
C CYS A 870 19.07 46.47 -16.65
N GLN A 871 19.78 47.31 -17.41
CA GLN A 871 19.76 47.27 -18.88
C GLN A 871 20.65 46.18 -19.47
N ASN A 872 21.74 45.85 -18.79
CA ASN A 872 22.73 44.88 -19.25
C ASN A 872 22.94 43.78 -18.20
N PRO A 873 22.48 42.54 -18.47
CA PRO A 873 22.64 41.41 -17.55
C PRO A 873 24.08 41.15 -17.11
N SER A 874 25.09 41.48 -17.92
CA SER A 874 26.50 41.32 -17.55
C SER A 874 26.91 42.18 -16.35
N GLN A 875 26.23 43.31 -16.08
CA GLN A 875 26.45 44.11 -14.88
C GLN A 875 26.04 43.36 -13.61
N LEU A 876 25.04 42.47 -13.71
CA LEU A 876 24.66 41.61 -12.60
C LEU A 876 25.74 40.57 -12.32
N GLU A 877 26.30 39.95 -13.37
CA GLU A 877 27.40 38.99 -13.25
C GLU A 877 28.62 39.59 -12.53
N GLU A 878 28.98 40.84 -12.86
CA GLU A 878 30.02 41.61 -12.17
C GLU A 878 29.65 41.92 -10.72
N ALA A 879 28.40 42.35 -10.47
CA ALA A 879 27.95 42.68 -9.13
C ALA A 879 28.05 41.48 -8.18
N ILE A 880 27.72 40.27 -8.62
CA ILE A 880 27.79 39.09 -7.74
C ILE A 880 29.13 38.34 -7.82
N ALA A 881 30.15 38.87 -8.51
CA ALA A 881 31.42 38.16 -8.77
C ALA A 881 32.12 37.66 -7.51
N ASN A 882 32.12 38.46 -6.44
CA ASN A 882 32.77 38.11 -5.16
C ASN A 882 31.89 37.27 -4.22
N GLY A 883 30.64 36.97 -4.60
CA GLY A 883 29.71 36.17 -3.82
C GLY A 883 29.95 34.67 -3.96
N HIS A 884 31.11 34.17 -3.53
CA HIS A 884 31.54 32.78 -3.77
C HIS A 884 30.67 31.74 -3.04
N LYS A 885 30.04 32.10 -1.92
CA LYS A 885 29.11 31.21 -1.19
C LYS A 885 27.64 31.40 -1.57
N LEU A 886 27.33 32.33 -2.47
CA LEU A 886 25.96 32.66 -2.84
C LEU A 886 25.30 31.47 -3.56
N ARG A 887 24.22 30.95 -2.97
CA ARG A 887 23.41 29.85 -3.47
C ARG A 887 22.09 30.33 -4.08
N GLN A 888 21.55 31.42 -3.53
CA GLN A 888 20.30 32.02 -3.95
C GLN A 888 20.46 33.53 -4.15
N LEU A 889 19.94 34.01 -5.27
CA LEU A 889 19.84 35.44 -5.56
C LEU A 889 18.40 35.75 -5.97
N ARG A 890 17.75 36.69 -5.32
CA ARG A 890 16.42 37.18 -5.71
C ARG A 890 16.47 38.70 -5.87
N LEU A 891 16.08 39.16 -7.05
CA LEU A 891 16.01 40.56 -7.38
C LEU A 891 14.57 40.91 -7.71
N CYS A 892 13.90 41.56 -6.77
CA CYS A 892 12.57 42.12 -6.94
C CYS A 892 12.71 43.37 -7.80
N THR A 893 12.59 43.26 -9.13
CA THR A 893 12.58 44.44 -9.99
C THR A 893 11.27 45.18 -9.76
N SER A 894 11.30 46.30 -9.04
CA SER A 894 10.12 47.14 -8.84
C SER A 894 9.66 47.71 -10.19
N TRP A 895 8.53 47.21 -10.69
CA TRP A 895 7.77 47.88 -11.74
C TRP A 895 7.21 49.17 -11.16
N VAL A 896 7.85 50.29 -11.42
CA VAL A 896 7.16 51.59 -11.32
C VAL A 896 6.11 51.58 -12.43
N PRO A 897 4.80 51.72 -12.14
CA PRO A 897 3.86 52.12 -13.17
C PRO A 897 4.31 53.52 -13.60
N SER A 898 4.88 53.62 -14.80
CA SER A 898 4.94 54.91 -15.48
C SER A 898 3.52 55.49 -15.41
N ARG A 899 3.38 56.80 -15.13
CA ARG A 899 2.08 57.49 -15.16
C ARG A 899 1.37 57.43 -16.52
N TYR A 900 1.94 56.71 -17.49
CA TYR A 900 1.39 56.40 -18.80
C TYR A 900 1.62 54.91 -19.13
N GLY A 901 0.57 54.08 -19.03
CA GLY A 901 0.41 52.85 -19.81
C GLY A 901 1.25 51.62 -19.41
N SER A 902 0.58 50.47 -19.45
CA SER A 902 1.10 49.12 -19.26
C SER A 902 1.90 48.64 -20.47
N GLU A 903 3.12 49.12 -20.66
CA GLU A 903 4.07 48.47 -21.58
C GLU A 903 4.88 47.42 -20.82
N GLN A 904 4.83 46.16 -21.28
CA GLN A 904 5.66 45.08 -20.76
C GLN A 904 7.13 45.43 -20.99
N VAL A 905 7.84 45.78 -19.91
CA VAL A 905 9.28 45.99 -19.96
C VAL A 905 9.94 44.64 -20.25
N HIS A 906 10.57 44.51 -21.42
CA HIS A 906 11.34 43.33 -21.80
C HIS A 906 12.50 43.15 -20.82
N ILE A 907 12.46 42.11 -19.97
CA ILE A 907 13.55 41.77 -19.05
C ILE A 907 14.65 41.08 -19.88
N PRO A 908 15.86 41.66 -20.04
CA PRO A 908 16.92 41.09 -20.86
C PRO A 908 17.62 39.88 -20.22
N PHE A 909 16.95 39.12 -19.33
CA PHE A 909 17.52 38.01 -18.56
C PHE A 909 16.77 36.71 -18.87
N ASP A 910 17.47 35.72 -19.43
CA ASP A 910 16.90 34.44 -19.88
C ASP A 910 17.57 33.22 -19.21
N ALA A 911 17.07 32.01 -19.50
CA ALA A 911 17.60 30.76 -18.96
C ALA A 911 19.06 30.49 -19.39
N LYS A 912 19.48 30.97 -20.57
CA LYS A 912 20.86 30.81 -21.07
C LYS A 912 21.83 31.64 -20.23
N PHE A 913 21.42 32.85 -19.88
CA PHE A 913 22.19 33.74 -19.03
C PHE A 913 22.20 33.24 -17.58
N ALA A 914 21.06 32.76 -17.06
CA ALA A 914 21.00 32.08 -15.75
C ALA A 914 21.98 30.90 -15.68
N LYS A 915 21.97 30.02 -16.70
CA LYS A 915 22.91 28.88 -16.80
C LYS A 915 24.37 29.34 -16.78
N ARG A 916 24.71 30.41 -17.50
CA ARG A 916 26.07 30.98 -17.52
C ARG A 916 26.53 31.42 -16.13
N ILE A 917 25.70 32.17 -15.41
CA ILE A 917 26.04 32.64 -14.05
C ILE A 917 26.10 31.47 -13.05
N MET A 918 25.20 30.49 -13.15
CA MET A 918 25.21 29.32 -12.26
C MET A 918 26.44 28.42 -12.46
N LEU A 919 27.02 28.42 -13.67
CA LEU A 919 28.18 27.61 -14.06
C LEU A 919 29.51 28.40 -14.09
N ARG A 920 29.54 29.67 -13.69
CA ARG A 920 30.82 30.40 -13.55
C ARG A 920 31.73 29.71 -12.54
N GLU A 921 33.03 29.97 -12.64
CA GLU A 921 34.04 29.35 -11.77
C GLU A 921 33.71 29.57 -10.29
N ASN A 922 33.77 28.51 -9.48
CA ASN A 922 33.49 28.52 -8.04
C ASN A 922 32.09 29.01 -7.64
N SER A 923 31.10 28.95 -8.53
CA SER A 923 29.72 29.35 -8.24
C SER A 923 28.90 28.25 -7.57
N LEU A 924 28.29 28.58 -6.44
CA LEU A 924 27.31 27.73 -5.76
C LEU A 924 25.85 28.11 -6.09
N LEU A 925 25.65 29.09 -6.96
CA LEU A 925 24.34 29.66 -7.28
C LEU A 925 23.48 28.63 -8.02
N ARG A 926 22.31 28.28 -7.48
CA ARG A 926 21.36 27.34 -8.09
C ARG A 926 19.94 27.89 -8.22
N LEU A 927 19.67 29.04 -7.61
CA LEU A 927 18.39 29.74 -7.71
C LEU A 927 18.64 31.21 -8.04
N ILE A 928 18.02 31.70 -9.11
CA ILE A 928 18.00 33.13 -9.47
C ILE A 928 16.54 33.56 -9.70
N GLY A 929 16.02 34.42 -8.83
CA GLY A 929 14.73 35.09 -9.03
C GLY A 929 14.92 36.47 -9.62
N ILE A 930 14.24 36.79 -10.73
CA ILE A 930 14.17 38.14 -11.31
C ILE A 930 12.69 38.51 -11.47
N GLY A 931 12.20 39.42 -10.63
CA GLY A 931 10.76 39.72 -10.54
C GLY A 931 9.95 38.47 -10.19
N GLN A 932 8.92 38.16 -10.99
CA GLN A 932 8.08 36.96 -10.83
C GLN A 932 8.69 35.68 -11.43
N VAL A 933 9.84 35.77 -12.10
CA VAL A 933 10.46 34.62 -12.79
C VAL A 933 11.55 34.02 -11.91
N VAL A 934 11.49 32.71 -11.67
CA VAL A 934 12.50 31.96 -10.93
C VAL A 934 13.20 30.99 -11.88
N TYR A 935 14.52 31.02 -11.87
CA TYR A 935 15.39 30.11 -12.59
C TYR A 935 16.04 29.14 -11.61
N THR A 936 15.83 27.83 -11.82
CA THR A 936 16.37 26.77 -10.96
C THR A 936 17.31 25.88 -11.76
N GLY A 937 18.57 25.79 -11.33
CA GLY A 937 19.59 24.96 -11.98
C GLY A 937 19.81 23.62 -11.26
N ARG A 938 19.75 22.51 -11.99
CA ARG A 938 20.09 21.17 -11.46
C ARG A 938 20.81 20.31 -12.49
N TRP A 939 21.61 19.37 -11.98
CA TRP A 939 22.14 18.28 -12.79
C TRP A 939 21.05 17.23 -12.98
N VAL A 940 20.76 16.87 -14.23
CA VAL A 940 19.84 15.80 -14.60
C VAL A 940 20.63 14.70 -15.30
N GLU A 941 20.22 13.45 -15.09
CA GLU A 941 20.79 12.31 -15.79
C GLU A 941 20.21 12.28 -17.21
N ALA A 942 21.02 12.61 -18.22
CA ALA A 942 20.65 12.32 -19.60
C ALA A 942 20.88 10.81 -19.81
N GLY A 943 19.94 10.14 -20.49
CA GLY A 943 20.04 8.70 -20.76
C GLY A 943 21.43 8.31 -21.26
N LEU A 944 21.93 7.13 -20.86
CA LEU A 944 23.23 6.62 -21.27
C LEU A 944 23.37 6.73 -22.81
N PRO A 945 24.45 7.36 -23.35
CA PRO A 945 25.79 7.49 -22.76
C PRO A 945 26.23 8.93 -22.37
N GLU A 946 25.35 9.94 -22.34
CA GLU A 946 25.77 11.35 -22.34
C GLU A 946 26.18 11.95 -20.96
N GLY A 947 26.03 11.20 -19.87
CA GLY A 947 26.36 11.68 -18.51
C GLY A 947 25.42 12.79 -18.01
N PRO A 948 25.66 13.35 -16.81
CA PRO A 948 24.76 14.34 -16.24
C PRO A 948 24.85 15.68 -16.98
N VAL A 949 23.70 16.22 -17.40
CA VAL A 949 23.57 17.52 -18.07
C VAL A 949 23.04 18.56 -17.08
N PHE A 950 23.60 19.77 -17.08
CA PHE A 950 23.07 20.86 -16.26
C PHE A 950 21.91 21.57 -16.97
N GLU A 951 20.72 21.47 -16.41
CA GLU A 951 19.49 22.10 -16.93
C GLU A 951 19.04 23.26 -16.03
N VAL A 952 18.44 24.28 -16.65
CA VAL A 952 17.82 25.42 -15.96
C VAL A 952 16.34 25.45 -16.28
N PHE A 953 15.54 25.28 -15.25
CA PHE A 953 14.08 25.35 -15.29
C PHE A 953 13.64 26.80 -15.03
N ARG A 954 12.63 27.25 -15.77
CA ARG A 954 12.07 28.60 -15.66
C ARG A 954 10.63 28.50 -15.21
N ASP A 955 10.35 28.99 -14.02
CA ASP A 955 9.02 29.03 -13.42
C ASP A 955 8.53 30.48 -13.30
N VAL A 956 7.24 30.72 -13.50
CA VAL A 956 6.59 32.01 -13.23
C VAL A 956 5.76 31.86 -11.96
N VAL A 957 6.12 32.60 -10.92
CA VAL A 957 5.38 32.61 -9.67
C VAL A 957 4.21 33.58 -9.83
N SER A 958 2.99 33.07 -9.87
CA SER A 958 1.77 33.90 -9.79
C SER A 958 1.57 34.33 -8.34
N ASP A 959 1.38 35.63 -8.10
CA ASP A 959 0.92 36.12 -6.80
C ASP A 959 -0.46 35.53 -6.49
N SER A 960 -0.54 34.65 -5.49
CA SER A 960 -1.78 34.10 -4.94
C SER A 960 -2.30 34.93 -3.78
#